data_AF-A0A2E2CZL4-F1
#
_entry.id   AF-A0A2E2CZL4-F1
#
_cell.length_a   1.000
_cell.length_b   1.000
_cell.length_c   1.000
_cell.angle_alpha   90.00
_cell.angle_beta   90.00
_cell.angle_gamma   90.00
#
_symmetry.space_group_name_H-M   'P 1'
#
loop_
_entity.id
_entity.type
_entity.pdbx_description
1 polymer ?
#
loop_
_entity_poly.entity_id
_entity_poly.type
_entity_poly.pdbx_seq_one_letter_code
_entity_poly.pdbx_strand_id
1 'polypeptide(L)'
;MSADSNDSPKHLYLVDGSGYIFRAFFALPPMNRADGTPTNAVFGVTSMLLNLIEQTDADYVAVIFDAKRINFRNDIYPDYKGHRPDAPEELIPQFPLIHEAVAALSLPAIQMEGYEADDLIATYAEQAKALGAIVTVVSSDKDLMQLVDDKVSMWDPMKNIDIKFDQVMEKFGVGPDRVVDVQALAGDSSDNVPGVPGIGIKTAAQLINDYGDLDTLLERASEIKQPKRRESLIEFADQARISRQLVTLVRDVDVPVPLTELKRSVMDKDRLMTFLQDNNFKRLIARVGDGSEKGGAQEQAAAAPTPTEATYELVQDVAVLKDWIAAASKKGTVAVDTETTSVNQMRAKIVGVSLAIEAGKACYIPLSHVAPGQGGDIFDQGGEAPKQIPKKEALDLLKPLLEDPGVLKIGQNIKYDAVIFAQEGISVGPIDDTMLISFVLEGGMHGHGMDELSELHLDHSTISFSDVAGKGKSQVTFDQVPLDKACDYAAEDADITLRLWQKLKPQLLTEKLTTVYETIERPLVPILAEMERTGIKVDPTVLRAMSKDFAHRLADLEVAIHKDAGREFNVGSPKQLGEVLFDEMGLQGGKKTKTGAYSTNSEVLEPLRDAHPIVARLLDWRMLSKLKSTYTDALVEDIHPETGRVHTSYMMTGAQTGRLSSTDPNLQNIPIRMEEGRKIRQAFVAPQGSTLISLDYSQIELRLVAHVAKIEPLIQAFLDGQDIHAATASEVFNVPMADMTPDIRRKAKAINFGIIYGISAFGLANQIGVSRGEAQDFITRYFQKFPGIQHYMDETVEYCRKHGRVETLFGRRIHIPTILDKNPMRKNYAERQSINAPIQGTAADIIKRAMIRIPKALADAGLTEDAKMLLQVHDELVFEAKQ
;
A
#
# COMPACT_ATOMS: atom_id res chain seq x y z
N MET A 1 54.66 -6.68 -35.64
CA MET A 1 53.87 -7.31 -34.57
C MET A 1 53.10 -6.20 -33.88
N SER A 2 51.89 -5.93 -34.38
CA SER A 2 50.98 -4.90 -33.85
C SER A 2 50.11 -5.56 -32.79
N ALA A 3 50.31 -5.19 -31.53
CA ALA A 3 49.40 -5.53 -30.45
C ALA A 3 48.13 -4.68 -30.59
N ASP A 4 46.97 -5.33 -30.55
CA ASP A 4 45.66 -4.69 -30.69
C ASP A 4 45.44 -3.62 -29.61
N SER A 5 45.14 -2.41 -30.08
CA SER A 5 44.95 -1.19 -29.32
C SER A 5 43.47 -0.97 -28.98
N ASN A 6 42.90 -1.69 -28.01
CA ASN A 6 41.47 -1.53 -27.69
C ASN A 6 41.01 -1.86 -26.25
N ASP A 7 41.87 -1.73 -25.23
CA ASP A 7 41.57 -2.16 -23.84
C ASP A 7 41.57 -1.02 -22.78
N SER A 8 41.13 0.18 -23.16
CA SER A 8 40.90 1.30 -22.22
C SER A 8 39.43 1.36 -21.79
N PRO A 9 39.12 1.55 -20.48
CA PRO A 9 37.74 1.59 -20.00
C PRO A 9 36.95 2.71 -20.65
N LYS A 10 35.74 2.42 -21.13
CA LYS A 10 34.81 3.44 -21.62
C LYS A 10 33.86 3.89 -20.51
N HIS A 11 33.39 2.94 -19.71
CA HIS A 11 32.48 3.16 -18.60
C HIS A 11 32.76 2.19 -17.45
N LEU A 12 33.03 2.77 -16.27
CA LEU A 12 33.30 2.04 -15.04
C LEU A 12 32.15 2.20 -14.04
N TYR A 13 31.63 1.09 -13.52
CA TYR A 13 30.74 1.07 -12.36
C TYR A 13 31.52 0.70 -11.09
N LEU A 14 31.41 1.55 -10.07
CA LEU A 14 31.99 1.32 -8.74
C LEU A 14 30.86 1.16 -7.73
N VAL A 15 30.67 -0.04 -7.20
CA VAL A 15 29.59 -0.36 -6.26
C VAL A 15 30.10 -0.29 -4.84
N ASP A 16 29.44 0.52 -4.02
CA ASP A 16 29.62 0.49 -2.57
C ASP A 16 28.95 -0.76 -1.97
N GLY A 17 29.76 -1.81 -1.81
CA GLY A 17 29.35 -3.10 -1.28
C GLY A 17 28.99 -3.02 0.21
N SER A 18 29.72 -2.23 0.99
CA SER A 18 29.41 -2.01 2.41
C SER A 18 28.02 -1.42 2.62
N GLY A 19 27.65 -0.41 1.82
CA GLY A 19 26.33 0.20 1.83
C GLY A 19 25.22 -0.79 1.48
N TYR A 20 25.47 -1.70 0.53
CA TYR A 20 24.51 -2.74 0.12
C TYR A 20 24.22 -3.75 1.24
N ILE A 21 25.23 -4.17 2.00
CA ILE A 21 25.11 -5.20 3.04
C ILE A 21 24.11 -4.78 4.12
N PHE A 22 24.33 -3.61 4.75
CA PHE A 22 23.47 -3.16 5.84
C PHE A 22 22.04 -2.89 5.35
N ARG A 23 21.89 -2.38 4.12
CA ARG A 23 20.57 -2.14 3.52
C ARG A 23 19.81 -3.43 3.29
N ALA A 24 20.44 -4.42 2.68
CA ALA A 24 19.85 -5.73 2.46
C ALA A 24 19.40 -6.37 3.79
N PHE A 25 20.27 -6.30 4.82
CA PHE A 25 19.98 -6.87 6.13
C PHE A 25 18.75 -6.25 6.81
N PHE A 26 18.59 -4.93 6.77
CA PHE A 26 17.45 -4.24 7.42
C PHE A 26 16.17 -4.20 6.57
N ALA A 27 16.28 -4.34 5.25
CA ALA A 27 15.14 -4.30 4.34
C ALA A 27 14.41 -5.65 4.23
N LEU A 28 15.13 -6.76 4.39
CA LEU A 28 14.59 -8.11 4.23
C LEU A 28 14.30 -8.76 5.59
N PRO A 29 13.22 -9.55 5.70
CA PRO A 29 12.97 -10.34 6.90
C PRO A 29 14.11 -11.33 7.15
N PRO A 30 14.29 -11.83 8.40
CA PRO A 30 15.28 -12.87 8.69
C PRO A 30 15.07 -14.10 7.80
N MET A 31 16.15 -14.59 7.21
CA MET A 31 16.18 -15.78 6.35
C MET A 31 17.37 -16.63 6.80
N ASN A 32 17.19 -17.96 6.86
CA ASN A 32 18.23 -18.89 7.30
C ASN A 32 18.39 -20.01 6.27
N ARG A 33 19.64 -20.48 6.08
CA ARG A 33 19.93 -21.77 5.42
C ARG A 33 19.44 -22.93 6.28
N ALA A 34 19.44 -24.12 5.69
CA ALA A 34 19.04 -25.37 6.38
C ALA A 34 19.92 -25.70 7.61
N ASP A 35 21.16 -25.23 7.64
CA ASP A 35 22.09 -25.40 8.77
C ASP A 35 21.92 -24.33 9.88
N GLY A 36 20.99 -23.39 9.73
CA GLY A 36 20.73 -22.31 10.67
C GLY A 36 21.52 -21.02 10.41
N THR A 37 22.36 -20.97 9.37
CA THR A 37 23.13 -19.76 9.03
C THR A 37 22.21 -18.66 8.47
N PRO A 38 22.19 -17.45 9.06
CA PRO A 38 21.45 -16.31 8.50
C PRO A 38 21.93 -15.95 7.09
N THR A 39 21.03 -15.57 6.19
CA THR A 39 21.33 -15.29 4.78
C THR A 39 20.50 -14.17 4.14
N ASN A 40 19.71 -13.43 4.92
CA ASN A 40 18.87 -12.35 4.40
C ASN A 40 19.69 -11.23 3.72
N ALA A 41 20.84 -10.83 4.29
CA ALA A 41 21.73 -9.86 3.67
C ALA A 41 22.38 -10.42 2.40
N VAL A 42 22.83 -11.69 2.44
CA VAL A 42 23.43 -12.38 1.29
C VAL A 42 22.45 -12.42 0.10
N PHE A 43 21.19 -12.79 0.34
CA PHE A 43 20.14 -12.83 -0.67
C PHE A 43 19.90 -11.44 -1.29
N GLY A 44 19.77 -10.41 -0.45
CA GLY A 44 19.53 -9.04 -0.91
C GLY A 44 20.68 -8.49 -1.73
N VAL A 45 21.94 -8.65 -1.28
CA VAL A 45 23.13 -8.20 -2.02
C VAL A 45 23.24 -8.91 -3.36
N THR A 46 23.06 -10.24 -3.38
CA THR A 46 23.09 -11.04 -4.63
C THR A 46 22.02 -10.56 -5.61
N SER A 47 20.80 -10.29 -5.14
CA SER A 47 19.69 -9.78 -5.97
C SER A 47 19.99 -8.40 -6.55
N MET A 48 20.52 -7.49 -5.72
CA MET A 48 20.85 -6.12 -6.15
C MET A 48 21.99 -6.10 -7.17
N LEU A 49 23.03 -6.92 -6.97
CA LEU A 49 24.14 -7.02 -7.92
C LEU A 49 23.71 -7.70 -9.22
N LEU A 50 22.88 -8.75 -9.17
CA LEU A 50 22.35 -9.39 -10.37
C LEU A 50 21.52 -8.42 -11.22
N ASN A 51 20.61 -7.65 -10.58
CA ASN A 51 19.87 -6.56 -11.24
C ASN A 51 20.82 -5.55 -11.91
N LEU A 52 21.86 -5.12 -11.18
CA LEU A 52 22.81 -4.13 -11.66
C LEU A 52 23.54 -4.64 -12.91
N ILE A 53 24.02 -5.89 -12.88
CA ILE A 53 24.77 -6.49 -13.99
C ILE A 53 23.89 -6.67 -15.23
N GLU A 54 22.61 -7.01 -15.05
CA GLU A 54 21.67 -7.17 -16.17
C GLU A 54 21.32 -5.83 -16.84
N GLN A 55 21.35 -4.72 -16.10
CA GLN A 55 20.91 -3.40 -16.57
C GLN A 55 22.07 -2.48 -17.01
N THR A 56 23.29 -2.72 -16.52
CA THR A 56 24.44 -1.85 -16.78
C THR A 56 25.04 -2.06 -18.17
N ASP A 57 25.39 -0.94 -18.82
CA ASP A 57 26.15 -0.85 -20.06
C ASP A 57 27.68 -0.79 -19.84
N ALA A 58 28.13 -0.82 -18.59
CA ALA A 58 29.54 -0.70 -18.25
C ALA A 58 30.39 -1.89 -18.68
N ASP A 59 31.55 -1.58 -19.26
CA ASP A 59 32.59 -2.54 -19.64
C ASP A 59 33.52 -2.89 -18.47
N TYR A 60 33.51 -2.10 -17.39
CA TYR A 60 34.24 -2.36 -16.16
C TYR A 60 33.33 -2.24 -14.93
N VAL A 61 33.44 -3.17 -13.98
CA VAL A 61 32.62 -3.19 -12.76
C VAL A 61 33.46 -3.68 -11.59
N ALA A 62 33.36 -3.03 -10.43
CA ALA A 62 33.92 -3.53 -9.18
C ALA A 62 32.97 -3.31 -8.00
N VAL A 63 33.04 -4.21 -7.02
CA VAL A 63 32.34 -4.09 -5.74
C VAL A 63 33.37 -3.88 -4.63
N ILE A 64 33.24 -2.77 -3.92
CA ILE A 64 34.23 -2.32 -2.94
C ILE A 64 33.64 -2.45 -1.53
N PHE A 65 34.41 -3.02 -0.62
CA PHE A 65 34.02 -3.25 0.77
C PHE A 65 35.00 -2.59 1.74
N ASP A 66 34.50 -2.23 2.92
CA ASP A 66 35.36 -1.83 4.04
C ASP A 66 36.07 -3.04 4.61
N ALA A 67 37.39 -2.94 4.81
CA ALA A 67 38.18 -4.03 5.35
C ALA A 67 38.03 -4.15 6.89
N LYS A 68 38.06 -3.03 7.60
CA LYS A 68 37.99 -2.96 9.07
C LYS A 68 37.36 -1.65 9.53
N ARG A 69 36.84 -1.66 10.77
CA ARG A 69 36.25 -0.49 11.44
C ARG A 69 37.27 0.60 11.80
N ILE A 70 38.54 0.24 11.97
CA ILE A 70 39.63 1.17 12.31
C ILE A 70 40.48 1.42 11.06
N ASN A 71 40.71 2.68 10.74
CA ASN A 71 41.54 3.14 9.62
C ASN A 71 42.34 4.39 10.02
N PHE A 72 43.07 4.98 9.07
CA PHE A 72 43.93 6.15 9.32
C PHE A 72 43.18 7.36 9.88
N ARG A 73 41.86 7.49 9.66
CA ARG A 73 41.03 8.58 10.23
C ARG A 73 40.92 8.47 11.75
N ASN A 74 41.05 7.27 12.32
CA ASN A 74 41.09 7.08 13.78
C ASN A 74 42.40 7.60 14.41
N ASP A 75 43.49 7.67 13.64
CA ASP A 75 44.73 8.31 14.10
C ASP A 75 44.60 9.84 14.13
N ILE A 76 43.74 10.40 13.25
CA ILE A 76 43.41 11.83 13.18
C ILE A 76 42.42 12.22 14.30
N TYR A 77 41.37 11.43 14.48
CA TYR A 77 40.34 11.65 15.49
C TYR A 77 39.89 10.32 16.12
N PRO A 78 40.33 9.99 17.36
CA PRO A 78 40.06 8.71 17.99
C PRO A 78 38.58 8.33 18.09
N ASP A 79 37.69 9.32 18.24
CA ASP A 79 36.25 9.08 18.37
C ASP A 79 35.51 8.90 17.02
N TYR A 80 36.22 8.98 15.88
CA TYR A 80 35.64 8.75 14.54
C TYR A 80 35.01 7.36 14.43
N LYS A 81 33.73 7.30 14.04
CA LYS A 81 32.88 6.09 14.04
C LYS A 81 32.85 5.33 15.38
N GLY A 82 33.28 5.95 16.49
CA GLY A 82 33.43 5.32 17.80
C GLY A 82 32.10 4.94 18.47
N HIS A 83 31.03 5.68 18.18
CA HIS A 83 29.68 5.41 18.70
C HIS A 83 28.82 4.51 17.80
N ARG A 84 29.35 4.04 16.67
CA ARG A 84 28.61 3.12 15.78
C ARG A 84 28.37 1.80 16.52
N PRO A 85 27.13 1.27 16.55
CA PRO A 85 26.90 -0.05 17.13
C PRO A 85 27.71 -1.09 16.35
N ASP A 86 28.17 -2.13 17.05
CA ASP A 86 28.79 -3.28 16.37
C ASP A 86 27.78 -3.92 15.41
N ALA A 87 28.29 -4.59 14.38
CA ALA A 87 27.43 -5.31 13.44
C ALA A 87 26.55 -6.32 14.22
N PRO A 88 25.25 -6.43 13.91
CA PRO A 88 24.37 -7.41 14.55
C PRO A 88 24.99 -8.81 14.51
N GLU A 89 24.86 -9.59 15.57
CA GLU A 89 25.45 -10.95 15.65
C GLU A 89 25.01 -11.84 14.47
N GLU A 90 23.78 -11.65 13.98
CA GLU A 90 23.22 -12.36 12.81
C GLU A 90 23.81 -11.91 11.46
N LEU A 91 24.43 -10.73 11.38
CA LEU A 91 25.06 -10.20 10.17
C LEU A 91 26.52 -10.67 10.03
N ILE A 92 27.22 -10.86 11.16
CA ILE A 92 28.63 -11.29 11.18
C ILE A 92 28.90 -12.54 10.31
N PRO A 93 28.12 -13.65 10.40
CA PRO A 93 28.37 -14.83 9.57
C PRO A 93 28.05 -14.63 8.08
N GLN A 94 27.39 -13.53 7.70
CA GLN A 94 26.98 -13.26 6.32
C GLN A 94 28.08 -12.56 5.50
N PHE A 95 29.03 -11.86 6.14
CA PHE A 95 30.09 -11.15 5.40
C PHE A 95 30.89 -12.07 4.46
N PRO A 96 31.41 -13.24 4.89
CA PRO A 96 32.12 -14.14 3.98
C PRO A 96 31.26 -14.62 2.81
N LEU A 97 29.98 -14.92 3.08
CA LEU A 97 29.02 -15.38 2.08
C LEU A 97 28.70 -14.30 1.03
N ILE A 98 28.74 -13.03 1.41
CA ILE A 98 28.59 -11.91 0.48
C ILE A 98 29.80 -11.83 -0.46
N HIS A 99 31.02 -12.02 0.04
CA HIS A 99 32.20 -12.10 -0.84
C HIS A 99 32.12 -13.29 -1.80
N GLU A 100 31.63 -14.44 -1.33
CA GLU A 100 31.35 -15.59 -2.20
C GLU A 100 30.29 -15.26 -3.26
N ALA A 101 29.23 -14.51 -2.91
CA ALA A 101 28.20 -14.08 -3.85
C ALA A 101 28.77 -13.18 -4.96
N VAL A 102 29.62 -12.21 -4.61
CA VAL A 102 30.28 -11.33 -5.59
C VAL A 102 31.17 -12.14 -6.51
N ALA A 103 31.94 -13.08 -5.96
CA ALA A 103 32.81 -13.96 -6.74
C ALA A 103 32.01 -14.91 -7.64
N ALA A 104 30.83 -15.38 -7.21
CA ALA A 104 29.91 -16.21 -7.99
C ALA A 104 29.28 -15.44 -9.16
N LEU A 105 29.12 -14.12 -9.03
CA LEU A 105 28.69 -13.23 -10.11
C LEU A 105 29.84 -12.83 -11.06
N SER A 106 31.03 -13.42 -10.91
CA SER A 106 32.25 -13.08 -11.65
C SER A 106 32.67 -11.61 -11.56
N LEU A 107 32.39 -10.98 -10.41
CA LEU A 107 32.75 -9.59 -10.13
C LEU A 107 34.01 -9.49 -9.23
N PRO A 108 34.88 -8.49 -9.45
CA PRO A 108 35.96 -8.17 -8.51
C PRO A 108 35.40 -7.65 -7.18
N ALA A 109 35.74 -8.33 -6.07
CA ALA A 109 35.50 -7.88 -4.71
C ALA A 109 36.79 -7.26 -4.15
N ILE A 110 36.77 -5.96 -3.83
CA ILE A 110 37.97 -5.21 -3.45
C ILE A 110 37.82 -4.69 -2.03
N GLN A 111 38.86 -4.89 -1.22
CA GLN A 111 38.99 -4.30 0.11
C GLN A 111 40.48 -4.11 0.41
N MET A 112 40.82 -3.09 1.21
CA MET A 112 42.20 -2.81 1.59
C MET A 112 42.24 -2.38 3.05
N GLU A 113 43.13 -3.00 3.85
CA GLU A 113 43.31 -2.57 5.23
C GLU A 113 43.93 -1.17 5.28
N GLY A 114 43.46 -0.35 6.22
CA GLY A 114 43.94 1.01 6.43
C GLY A 114 43.14 2.09 5.70
N TYR A 115 42.30 1.74 4.72
CA TYR A 115 41.46 2.67 3.96
C TYR A 115 39.98 2.27 3.99
N GLU A 116 39.07 3.22 3.76
CA GLU A 116 37.63 2.96 3.63
C GLU A 116 37.26 2.63 2.18
N ALA A 117 36.11 1.98 1.98
CA ALA A 117 35.60 1.69 0.65
C ALA A 117 35.52 2.96 -0.22
N ASP A 118 35.13 4.08 0.38
CA ASP A 118 34.99 5.37 -0.31
C ASP A 118 36.31 5.92 -0.86
N ASP A 119 37.44 5.67 -0.19
CA ASP A 119 38.78 6.08 -0.65
C ASP A 119 39.20 5.27 -1.89
N LEU A 120 38.92 3.97 -1.87
CA LEU A 120 39.19 3.10 -3.01
C LEU A 120 38.30 3.47 -4.21
N ILE A 121 37.03 3.76 -3.98
CA ILE A 121 36.10 4.26 -5.01
C ILE A 121 36.63 5.56 -5.60
N ALA A 122 37.04 6.51 -4.76
CA ALA A 122 37.58 7.79 -5.19
C ALA A 122 38.86 7.61 -6.04
N THR A 123 39.74 6.69 -5.63
CA THR A 123 40.98 6.38 -6.35
C THR A 123 40.71 5.74 -7.71
N TYR A 124 39.83 4.73 -7.80
CA TYR A 124 39.48 4.12 -9.09
C TYR A 124 38.75 5.08 -10.02
N ALA A 125 37.89 5.96 -9.47
CA ALA A 125 37.22 6.99 -10.25
C ALA A 125 38.23 7.95 -10.90
N GLU A 126 39.26 8.39 -10.16
CA GLU A 126 40.30 9.27 -10.69
C GLU A 126 41.18 8.56 -11.73
N GLN A 127 41.57 7.31 -11.49
CA GLN A 127 42.32 6.50 -12.46
C GLN A 127 41.55 6.31 -13.78
N ALA A 128 40.24 6.02 -13.71
CA ALA A 128 39.40 5.83 -14.88
C ALA A 128 39.15 7.15 -15.64
N LYS A 129 38.93 8.24 -14.91
CA LYS A 129 38.78 9.58 -15.48
C LYS A 129 40.05 10.03 -16.22
N ALA A 130 41.23 9.72 -15.69
CA ALA A 130 42.52 10.01 -16.35
C ALA A 130 42.67 9.27 -17.70
N LEU A 131 41.98 8.15 -17.88
CA LEU A 131 41.90 7.40 -19.15
C LEU A 131 40.73 7.84 -20.05
N GLY A 132 39.94 8.83 -19.64
CA GLY A 132 38.82 9.38 -20.40
C GLY A 132 37.48 8.65 -20.22
N ALA A 133 37.42 7.65 -19.34
CA ALA A 133 36.23 6.87 -19.06
C ALA A 133 35.15 7.70 -18.34
N ILE A 134 33.89 7.30 -18.51
CA ILE A 134 32.78 7.75 -17.66
C ILE A 134 32.72 6.84 -16.44
N VAL A 135 32.40 7.38 -15.26
CA VAL A 135 32.31 6.63 -14.01
C VAL A 135 30.91 6.79 -13.43
N THR A 136 30.30 5.69 -13.04
CA THR A 136 29.06 5.67 -12.27
C THR A 136 29.32 5.01 -10.92
N VAL A 137 29.23 5.80 -9.85
CA VAL A 137 29.35 5.33 -8.48
C VAL A 137 27.95 4.92 -7.99
N VAL A 138 27.78 3.65 -7.69
CA VAL A 138 26.51 3.11 -7.19
C VAL A 138 26.52 3.15 -5.68
N SER A 139 26.02 4.25 -5.10
CA SER A 139 26.01 4.41 -3.64
C SER A 139 24.94 5.37 -3.11
N SER A 140 24.58 5.08 -1.86
CA SER A 140 23.87 5.91 -0.88
C SER A 140 24.60 7.13 -0.34
N ASP A 141 25.92 7.05 -0.35
CA ASP A 141 26.72 7.86 0.54
C ASP A 141 26.78 9.30 0.06
N LYS A 142 26.58 10.23 0.98
CA LYS A 142 26.66 11.65 0.68
C LYS A 142 28.12 12.10 0.51
N ASP A 143 29.08 11.38 1.10
CA ASP A 143 30.49 11.77 1.11
C ASP A 143 31.11 11.58 -0.28
N LEU A 144 30.66 10.53 -1.01
CA LEU A 144 31.03 10.28 -2.41
C LEU A 144 30.51 11.36 -3.38
N MET A 145 29.59 12.24 -2.97
CA MET A 145 29.10 13.34 -3.82
C MET A 145 30.19 14.37 -4.13
N GLN A 146 31.30 14.37 -3.38
CA GLN A 146 32.49 15.19 -3.67
C GLN A 146 33.28 14.72 -4.93
N LEU A 147 32.93 13.55 -5.47
CA LEU A 147 33.54 12.99 -6.68
C LEU A 147 32.79 13.41 -7.95
N VAL A 148 31.55 13.89 -7.83
CA VAL A 148 30.68 14.19 -8.97
C VAL A 148 31.28 15.30 -9.84
N ASP A 149 31.42 15.04 -11.13
CA ASP A 149 31.87 16.01 -12.14
C ASP A 149 31.23 15.70 -13.51
N ASP A 150 31.83 16.16 -14.61
CA ASP A 150 31.33 15.90 -15.97
C ASP A 150 31.52 14.45 -16.43
N LYS A 151 32.43 13.71 -15.78
CA LYS A 151 32.78 12.31 -16.08
C LYS A 151 32.34 11.35 -14.99
N VAL A 152 32.14 11.80 -13.77
CA VAL A 152 31.73 10.99 -12.62
C VAL A 152 30.33 11.38 -12.20
N SER A 153 29.44 10.39 -12.17
CA SER A 153 28.07 10.51 -11.65
C SER A 153 27.83 9.49 -10.55
N MET A 154 26.83 9.70 -9.71
CA MET A 154 26.35 8.66 -8.80
C MET A 154 24.94 8.22 -9.16
N TRP A 155 24.61 6.98 -8.83
CA TRP A 155 23.25 6.45 -8.91
C TRP A 155 22.85 5.90 -7.54
N ASP A 156 21.71 6.37 -7.01
CA ASP A 156 21.11 5.82 -5.80
C ASP A 156 20.08 4.74 -6.19
N PRO A 157 20.43 3.44 -6.07
CA PRO A 157 19.56 2.34 -6.46
C PRO A 157 18.25 2.28 -5.67
N MET A 158 18.18 2.91 -4.50
CA MET A 158 17.00 2.84 -3.62
C MET A 158 15.91 3.81 -4.03
N LYS A 159 16.30 5.04 -4.36
CA LYS A 159 15.38 6.06 -4.86
C LYS A 159 15.23 6.01 -6.37
N ASN A 160 16.07 5.22 -7.03
CA ASN A 160 16.20 5.15 -8.47
C ASN A 160 16.41 6.56 -9.07
N ILE A 161 17.38 7.29 -8.51
CA ILE A 161 17.73 8.65 -8.97
C ILE A 161 19.21 8.73 -9.36
N ASP A 162 19.46 9.44 -10.45
CA ASP A 162 20.80 9.88 -10.81
C ASP A 162 21.17 11.11 -9.99
N ILE A 163 22.35 11.09 -9.39
CA ILE A 163 22.95 12.21 -8.68
C ILE A 163 24.06 12.77 -9.57
N LYS A 164 23.77 13.94 -10.13
CA LYS A 164 24.69 14.79 -10.90
C LYS A 164 24.79 16.13 -10.18
N PHE A 165 25.42 17.12 -10.82
CA PHE A 165 25.67 18.43 -10.23
C PHE A 165 24.43 19.06 -9.55
N ASP A 166 23.27 19.03 -10.21
CA ASP A 166 22.04 19.64 -9.70
C ASP A 166 21.58 19.00 -8.38
N GLN A 167 21.68 17.68 -8.25
CA GLN A 167 21.30 16.97 -7.04
C GLN A 167 22.27 17.23 -5.88
N VAL A 168 23.57 17.39 -6.19
CA VAL A 168 24.57 17.81 -5.20
C VAL A 168 24.25 19.24 -4.72
N MET A 169 23.95 20.14 -5.65
CA MET A 169 23.56 21.52 -5.36
C MET A 169 22.26 21.61 -4.54
N GLU A 170 21.25 20.78 -4.85
CA GLU A 170 20.01 20.71 -4.08
C GLU A 170 20.25 20.25 -2.63
N LYS A 171 21.13 19.26 -2.45
CA LYS A 171 21.38 18.65 -1.14
C LYS A 171 22.29 19.50 -0.25
N PHE A 172 23.37 20.05 -0.81
CA PHE A 172 24.39 20.76 -0.05
C PHE A 172 24.38 22.28 -0.25
N GLY A 173 23.65 22.82 -1.23
CA GLY A 173 23.63 24.25 -1.54
C GLY A 173 24.93 24.79 -2.18
N VAL A 174 25.85 23.89 -2.53
CA VAL A 174 27.13 24.16 -3.20
C VAL A 174 27.43 23.06 -4.22
N GLY A 175 28.34 23.33 -5.15
CA GLY A 175 28.83 22.33 -6.10
C GLY A 175 29.71 21.25 -5.44
N PRO A 176 29.98 20.13 -6.15
CA PRO A 176 30.84 19.02 -5.67
C PRO A 176 32.20 19.45 -5.14
N ASP A 177 32.79 20.49 -5.75
CA ASP A 177 34.09 21.09 -5.40
C ASP A 177 34.15 21.68 -3.98
N ARG A 178 32.98 21.94 -3.37
CA ARG A 178 32.87 22.57 -2.05
C ARG A 178 32.08 21.75 -1.03
N VAL A 179 31.67 20.52 -1.39
CA VAL A 179 30.94 19.61 -0.49
C VAL A 179 31.74 19.35 0.78
N VAL A 180 33.04 19.08 0.63
CA VAL A 180 33.97 18.82 1.75
C VAL A 180 33.99 19.97 2.75
N ASP A 181 34.03 21.22 2.28
CA ASP A 181 34.04 22.41 3.14
C ASP A 181 32.71 22.59 3.90
N VAL A 182 31.59 22.30 3.23
CA VAL A 182 30.27 22.35 3.88
C VAL A 182 30.14 21.26 4.94
N GLN A 183 30.63 20.05 4.67
CA GLN A 183 30.63 18.94 5.61
C GLN A 183 31.56 19.20 6.80
N ALA A 184 32.73 19.79 6.56
CA ALA A 184 33.68 20.17 7.61
C ALA A 184 33.07 21.14 8.64
N LEU A 185 32.20 22.04 8.19
CA LEU A 185 31.48 22.97 9.05
C LEU A 185 30.26 22.35 9.72
N ALA A 186 29.48 21.55 8.98
CA ALA A 186 28.23 20.99 9.48
C ALA A 186 28.43 19.79 10.42
N GLY A 187 29.54 19.07 10.26
CA GLY A 187 29.77 17.80 10.92
C GLY A 187 28.85 16.68 10.43
N ASP A 188 29.07 15.49 10.98
CA ASP A 188 28.21 14.32 10.79
C ASP A 188 28.12 13.51 12.08
N SER A 189 26.93 13.52 12.69
CA SER A 189 26.67 12.73 13.88
C SER A 189 26.74 11.21 13.65
N SER A 190 26.57 10.74 12.41
CA SER A 190 26.54 9.31 12.08
C SER A 190 27.92 8.67 12.20
N ASP A 191 28.93 9.36 11.68
CA ASP A 191 30.34 8.95 11.74
C ASP A 191 31.12 9.68 12.83
N ASN A 192 30.43 10.43 13.68
CA ASN A 192 30.99 11.22 14.76
C ASN A 192 32.03 12.25 14.28
N VAL A 193 31.79 12.85 13.12
CA VAL A 193 32.54 14.00 12.62
C VAL A 193 32.01 15.25 13.33
N PRO A 194 32.84 15.97 14.10
CA PRO A 194 32.32 16.93 15.06
C PRO A 194 31.74 18.22 14.47
N GLY A 195 32.31 18.75 13.38
CA GLY A 195 31.88 20.02 12.79
C GLY A 195 32.03 21.23 13.70
N VAL A 196 31.37 22.34 13.35
CA VAL A 196 31.30 23.56 14.16
C VAL A 196 29.93 23.65 14.85
N PRO A 197 29.88 23.70 16.19
CA PRO A 197 28.63 23.78 16.93
C PRO A 197 27.70 24.90 16.46
N GLY A 198 26.43 24.57 16.21
CA GLY A 198 25.42 25.54 15.79
C GLY A 198 25.44 25.90 14.30
N ILE A 199 26.29 25.27 13.50
CA ILE A 199 26.33 25.41 12.04
C ILE A 199 25.82 24.11 11.42
N GLY A 200 24.67 24.18 10.73
CA GLY A 200 24.16 23.07 9.92
C GLY A 200 24.40 23.29 8.42
N ILE A 201 24.10 22.28 7.60
CA ILE A 201 24.36 22.26 6.14
C ILE A 201 23.96 23.57 5.43
N LYS A 202 22.75 24.10 5.69
CA LYS A 202 22.30 25.34 5.04
C LYS A 202 23.13 26.56 5.42
N THR A 203 23.50 26.68 6.68
CA THR A 203 24.33 27.80 7.17
C THR A 203 25.76 27.65 6.67
N ALA A 204 26.31 26.42 6.67
CA ALA A 204 27.61 26.11 6.10
C ALA A 204 27.67 26.47 4.61
N ALA A 205 26.68 26.05 3.82
CA ALA A 205 26.56 26.37 2.40
C ALA A 205 26.52 27.87 2.14
N GLN A 206 25.75 28.62 2.92
CA GLN A 206 25.70 30.08 2.83
C GLN A 206 27.10 30.68 3.08
N LEU A 207 27.77 30.27 4.15
CA LEU A 207 29.08 30.80 4.52
C LEU A 207 30.16 30.48 3.46
N ILE A 208 30.14 29.28 2.91
CA ILE A 208 31.07 28.87 1.85
C ILE A 208 30.78 29.59 0.53
N ASN A 209 29.51 29.85 0.19
CA ASN A 209 29.17 30.67 -0.97
C ASN A 209 29.60 32.14 -0.81
N ASP A 210 29.46 32.70 0.40
CA ASP A 210 29.79 34.09 0.70
C ASP A 210 31.31 34.33 0.79
N TYR A 211 32.08 33.37 1.33
CA TYR A 211 33.51 33.52 1.62
C TYR A 211 34.44 32.73 0.71
N GLY A 212 33.90 31.82 -0.13
CA GLY A 212 34.66 31.05 -1.11
C GLY A 212 34.93 29.62 -0.66
N ASP A 213 35.81 29.47 0.34
CA ASP A 213 36.28 28.18 0.87
C ASP A 213 36.43 28.21 2.40
N LEU A 214 36.68 27.04 3.00
CA LEU A 214 36.80 26.93 4.46
C LEU A 214 37.95 27.78 5.03
N ASP A 215 39.11 27.84 4.38
CA ASP A 215 40.27 28.54 4.93
C ASP A 215 40.05 30.05 4.93
N THR A 216 39.54 30.59 3.82
CA THR A 216 39.18 32.01 3.68
C THR A 216 38.06 32.38 4.66
N LEU A 217 37.08 31.51 4.87
CA LEU A 217 36.02 31.70 5.88
C LEU A 217 36.60 31.80 7.29
N LEU A 218 37.51 30.89 7.66
CA LEU A 218 38.11 30.87 9.00
C LEU A 218 39.03 32.08 9.24
N GLU A 219 39.81 32.49 8.24
CA GLU A 219 40.66 33.70 8.30
C GLU A 219 39.83 34.98 8.47
N ARG A 220 38.68 35.05 7.79
CA ARG A 220 37.78 36.22 7.79
C ARG A 220 36.59 36.06 8.74
N ALA A 221 36.61 35.06 9.64
CA ALA A 221 35.50 34.78 10.55
C ALA A 221 35.12 36.00 11.41
N SER A 222 36.10 36.87 11.73
CA SER A 222 35.90 38.10 12.50
C SER A 222 34.94 39.12 11.84
N GLU A 223 34.76 39.06 10.51
CA GLU A 223 33.88 39.94 9.73
C GLU A 223 32.39 39.54 9.81
N ILE A 224 32.08 38.36 10.35
CA ILE A 224 30.73 37.82 10.42
C ILE A 224 29.88 38.62 11.42
N LYS A 225 28.75 39.16 10.94
CA LYS A 225 27.87 40.07 11.71
C LYS A 225 27.17 39.39 12.88
N GLN A 226 26.89 38.09 12.80
CA GLN A 226 26.17 37.35 13.85
C GLN A 226 27.14 36.94 14.98
N PRO A 227 27.02 37.49 16.21
CA PRO A 227 28.02 37.31 17.27
C PRO A 227 28.28 35.85 17.64
N LYS A 228 27.21 35.07 17.86
CA LYS A 228 27.32 33.64 18.21
C LYS A 228 27.98 32.80 17.13
N ARG A 229 27.71 33.07 15.84
CA ARG A 229 28.29 32.31 14.73
C ARG A 229 29.78 32.61 14.57
N ARG A 230 30.13 33.89 14.69
CA ARG A 230 31.53 34.34 14.69
C ARG A 230 32.32 33.70 15.83
N GLU A 231 31.78 33.74 17.04
CA GLU A 231 32.41 33.14 18.23
C GLU A 231 32.63 31.63 18.03
N SER A 232 31.62 30.90 17.56
CA SER A 232 31.76 29.46 17.29
C SER A 232 32.76 29.14 16.17
N LEU A 233 32.81 29.93 15.08
CA LEU A 233 33.79 29.69 14.00
C LEU A 233 35.23 29.95 14.44
N ILE A 234 35.45 30.92 15.33
CA ILE A 234 36.78 31.22 15.88
C ILE A 234 37.19 30.15 16.90
N GLU A 235 36.29 29.79 17.82
CA GLU A 235 36.54 28.83 18.89
C GLU A 235 36.78 27.40 18.35
N PHE A 236 36.02 27.00 17.34
CA PHE A 236 36.07 25.64 16.78
C PHE A 236 36.75 25.57 15.41
N ALA A 237 37.60 26.55 15.07
CA ALA A 237 38.33 26.60 13.80
C ALA A 237 39.17 25.34 13.54
N ASP A 238 39.90 24.88 14.55
CA ASP A 238 40.73 23.67 14.43
C ASP A 238 39.89 22.40 14.33
N GLN A 239 38.71 22.38 14.94
CA GLN A 239 37.76 21.28 14.82
C GLN A 239 37.16 21.20 13.41
N ALA A 240 36.91 22.33 12.76
CA ALA A 240 36.52 22.38 11.35
C ALA A 240 37.63 21.87 10.43
N ARG A 241 38.90 22.21 10.71
CA ARG A 241 40.06 21.70 9.94
C ARG A 241 40.24 20.19 10.09
N ILE A 242 40.09 19.66 11.30
CA ILE A 242 40.09 18.21 11.56
C ILE A 242 38.92 17.56 10.82
N SER A 243 37.72 18.13 10.92
CA SER A 243 36.53 17.60 10.21
C SER A 243 36.74 17.56 8.70
N ARG A 244 37.40 18.59 8.12
CA ARG A 244 37.78 18.59 6.70
C ARG A 244 38.70 17.42 6.35
N GLN A 245 39.72 17.14 7.18
CA GLN A 245 40.61 16.00 6.95
C GLN A 245 39.87 14.66 7.03
N LEU A 246 38.90 14.53 7.94
CA LEU A 246 38.10 13.30 8.09
C LEU A 246 37.20 13.03 6.88
N VAL A 247 36.53 14.05 6.34
CA VAL A 247 35.56 13.87 5.23
C VAL A 247 36.19 13.93 3.83
N THR A 248 37.47 14.32 3.73
CA THR A 248 38.20 14.31 2.45
C THR A 248 38.54 12.87 2.07
N LEU A 249 38.18 12.46 0.86
CA LEU A 249 38.53 11.14 0.32
C LEU A 249 39.94 11.13 -0.25
N VAL A 250 40.69 10.07 0.03
CA VAL A 250 42.00 9.81 -0.56
C VAL A 250 41.80 9.31 -2.00
N ARG A 251 42.53 9.87 -2.97
CA ARG A 251 42.33 9.60 -4.41
C ARG A 251 43.52 8.92 -5.10
N ASP A 252 44.57 8.62 -4.36
CA ASP A 252 45.86 8.12 -4.84
C ASP A 252 46.34 6.89 -4.05
N VAL A 253 45.40 6.08 -3.55
CA VAL A 253 45.70 4.84 -2.85
C VAL A 253 46.41 3.85 -3.79
N ASP A 254 47.43 3.14 -3.30
CA ASP A 254 48.04 2.02 -4.03
C ASP A 254 47.09 0.82 -3.99
N VAL A 255 46.14 0.81 -4.94
CA VAL A 255 45.02 -0.12 -4.96
C VAL A 255 45.48 -1.56 -5.20
N PRO A 256 44.86 -2.56 -4.53
CA PRO A 256 45.32 -3.95 -4.58
C PRO A 256 45.03 -4.65 -5.92
N VAL A 257 44.09 -4.13 -6.71
CA VAL A 257 43.73 -4.66 -8.03
C VAL A 257 43.86 -3.54 -9.05
N PRO A 258 44.65 -3.68 -10.13
CA PRO A 258 44.77 -2.62 -11.13
C PRO A 258 43.46 -2.44 -11.92
N LEU A 259 43.16 -1.20 -12.32
CA LEU A 259 41.95 -0.85 -13.08
C LEU A 259 41.70 -1.74 -14.32
N THR A 260 42.77 -2.18 -15.00
CA THR A 260 42.69 -3.06 -16.16
C THR A 260 42.08 -4.43 -15.87
N GLU A 261 42.16 -4.90 -14.62
CA GLU A 261 41.60 -6.19 -14.18
C GLU A 261 40.14 -6.08 -13.73
N LEU A 262 39.56 -4.86 -13.70
CA LEU A 262 38.15 -4.64 -13.35
C LEU A 262 37.19 -4.85 -14.53
N LYS A 263 37.72 -5.35 -15.65
CA LYS A 263 36.94 -5.59 -16.88
C LYS A 263 35.85 -6.62 -16.61
N ARG A 264 34.63 -6.28 -17.00
CA ARG A 264 33.47 -7.16 -16.84
C ARG A 264 33.70 -8.45 -17.63
N SER A 265 33.73 -9.57 -16.91
CA SER A 265 33.81 -10.90 -17.50
C SER A 265 32.42 -11.48 -17.77
N VAL A 266 32.35 -12.52 -18.62
CA VAL A 266 31.11 -13.26 -18.81
C VAL A 266 30.79 -14.00 -17.50
N MET A 267 29.57 -13.84 -17.01
CA MET A 267 29.10 -14.47 -15.78
C MET A 267 29.14 -15.99 -15.90
N ASP A 268 29.79 -16.65 -14.95
CA ASP A 268 29.84 -18.11 -14.88
C ASP A 268 28.53 -18.62 -14.26
N LYS A 269 27.60 -19.01 -15.13
CA LYS A 269 26.26 -19.46 -14.73
C LYS A 269 26.29 -20.71 -13.85
N ASP A 270 27.23 -21.63 -14.07
CA ASP A 270 27.32 -22.87 -13.30
C ASP A 270 27.81 -22.57 -11.88
N ARG A 271 28.82 -21.70 -11.75
CA ARG A 271 29.32 -21.23 -10.46
C ARG A 271 28.26 -20.44 -9.70
N LEU A 272 27.52 -19.55 -10.39
CA LEU A 272 26.41 -18.81 -9.78
C LEU A 272 25.31 -19.77 -9.33
N MET A 273 24.90 -20.71 -10.19
CA MET A 273 23.85 -21.67 -9.87
C MET A 273 24.21 -22.52 -8.65
N THR A 274 25.46 -23.00 -8.58
CA THR A 274 25.98 -23.75 -7.42
C THR A 274 25.87 -22.92 -6.15
N PHE A 275 26.34 -21.67 -6.18
CA PHE A 275 26.23 -20.76 -5.03
C PHE A 275 24.78 -20.54 -4.60
N LEU A 276 23.87 -20.29 -5.55
CA LEU A 276 22.46 -20.06 -5.26
C LEU A 276 21.78 -21.31 -4.65
N GLN A 277 22.14 -22.51 -5.12
CA GLN A 277 21.67 -23.79 -4.59
C GLN A 277 22.17 -24.04 -3.16
N ASP A 278 23.47 -23.85 -2.91
CA ASP A 278 24.08 -24.01 -1.57
C ASP A 278 23.46 -23.05 -0.54
N ASN A 279 23.00 -21.89 -1.00
CA ASN A 279 22.30 -20.89 -0.19
C ASN A 279 20.77 -21.08 -0.12
N ASN A 280 20.20 -22.02 -0.88
CA ASN A 280 18.76 -22.23 -1.01
C ASN A 280 17.98 -20.98 -1.50
N PHE A 281 18.58 -20.20 -2.39
CA PHE A 281 17.99 -18.98 -2.96
C PHE A 281 17.06 -19.26 -4.14
N LYS A 282 15.99 -20.02 -3.90
CA LYS A 282 15.05 -20.54 -4.92
C LYS A 282 14.57 -19.48 -5.93
N ARG A 283 14.25 -18.27 -5.47
CA ARG A 283 13.82 -17.16 -6.34
C ARG A 283 14.92 -16.71 -7.32
N LEU A 284 16.17 -16.66 -6.86
CA LEU A 284 17.30 -16.32 -7.72
C LEU A 284 17.70 -17.50 -8.63
N ILE A 285 17.56 -18.74 -8.14
CA ILE A 285 17.74 -19.95 -8.95
C ILE A 285 16.79 -19.95 -10.14
N ALA A 286 15.50 -19.67 -9.93
CA ALA A 286 14.51 -19.58 -10.99
C ALA A 286 14.88 -18.49 -12.01
N ARG A 287 15.24 -17.30 -11.51
CA ARG A 287 15.66 -16.16 -12.35
C ARG A 287 16.89 -16.45 -13.21
N VAL A 288 17.89 -17.15 -12.68
CA VAL A 288 19.12 -17.50 -13.42
C VAL A 288 18.90 -18.73 -14.33
N GLY A 289 18.00 -19.63 -13.92
CA GLY A 289 17.69 -20.90 -14.58
C GLY A 289 16.87 -20.79 -15.86
N ASP A 290 16.11 -19.69 -16.04
CA ASP A 290 15.27 -19.45 -17.23
C ASP A 290 16.06 -19.21 -18.55
N GLY A 291 17.37 -19.45 -18.54
CA GLY A 291 18.25 -19.32 -19.70
C GLY A 291 18.65 -20.63 -20.41
N SER A 292 18.25 -21.82 -19.94
CA SER A 292 18.51 -23.08 -20.66
C SER A 292 17.70 -24.26 -20.12
N GLU A 293 17.16 -25.05 -21.05
CA GLU A 293 16.19 -26.14 -20.89
C GLU A 293 16.45 -27.21 -19.81
N LYS A 294 15.33 -27.66 -19.22
CA LYS A 294 14.94 -29.03 -18.80
C LYS A 294 15.95 -29.92 -18.06
N GLY A 295 15.60 -30.26 -16.81
CA GLY A 295 16.00 -31.53 -16.18
C GLY A 295 15.98 -31.49 -14.66
N GLY A 296 14.95 -32.06 -14.03
CA GLY A 296 14.80 -32.08 -12.57
C GLY A 296 15.48 -33.26 -11.85
N ALA A 297 15.50 -33.20 -10.52
CA ALA A 297 15.32 -34.34 -9.61
C ALA A 297 15.03 -33.85 -8.16
N GLN A 298 14.19 -34.61 -7.47
CA GLN A 298 13.46 -34.34 -6.22
C GLN A 298 14.22 -34.78 -4.94
N GLU A 299 13.81 -34.25 -3.78
CA GLU A 299 13.21 -35.04 -2.65
C GLU A 299 12.61 -34.08 -1.58
N GLN A 300 11.28 -33.95 -1.53
CA GLN A 300 10.29 -34.57 -0.60
C GLN A 300 9.99 -33.80 0.70
N ALA A 301 8.88 -33.03 0.69
CA ALA A 301 7.96 -32.85 1.82
C ALA A 301 6.54 -32.49 1.31
N ALA A 302 5.57 -33.36 1.64
CA ALA A 302 4.10 -33.22 1.63
C ALA A 302 3.40 -32.49 0.45
N ALA A 303 2.88 -33.32 -0.46
CA ALA A 303 2.01 -33.08 -1.62
C ALA A 303 1.10 -31.82 -1.64
N ALA A 304 1.43 -30.92 -2.55
CA ALA A 304 0.50 -30.27 -3.49
C ALA A 304 1.02 -30.52 -4.92
N PRO A 305 0.16 -30.63 -5.95
CA PRO A 305 0.59 -30.99 -7.30
C PRO A 305 1.52 -29.92 -7.91
N THR A 306 2.73 -30.34 -8.27
CA THR A 306 3.70 -29.59 -9.11
C THR A 306 3.16 -29.55 -10.57
N PRO A 307 3.43 -28.52 -11.38
CA PRO A 307 2.69 -28.28 -12.62
C PRO A 307 2.83 -29.42 -13.61
N THR A 308 1.69 -29.95 -14.04
CA THR A 308 1.56 -30.60 -15.34
C THR A 308 1.90 -29.55 -16.41
N GLU A 309 2.52 -29.89 -17.55
CA GLU A 309 2.64 -28.94 -18.67
C GLU A 309 1.25 -28.33 -18.93
N ALA A 310 1.07 -27.05 -18.58
CA ALA A 310 -0.24 -26.41 -18.66
C ALA A 310 -0.64 -26.34 -20.13
N THR A 311 -1.83 -26.84 -20.43
CA THR A 311 -2.38 -26.86 -21.79
C THR A 311 -3.68 -26.06 -21.78
N TYR A 312 -3.63 -24.90 -22.43
CA TYR A 312 -4.77 -24.01 -22.57
C TYR A 312 -5.35 -24.13 -23.98
N GLU A 313 -6.66 -24.33 -24.05
CA GLU A 313 -7.37 -24.51 -25.31
C GLU A 313 -8.23 -23.29 -25.65
N LEU A 314 -8.04 -22.74 -26.85
CA LEU A 314 -8.90 -21.71 -27.41
C LEU A 314 -10.14 -22.36 -28.05
N VAL A 315 -11.31 -22.22 -27.42
CA VAL A 315 -12.54 -22.91 -27.80
C VAL A 315 -13.38 -22.06 -28.77
N GLN A 316 -13.24 -22.34 -30.06
CA GLN A 316 -13.95 -21.61 -31.14
C GLN A 316 -15.07 -22.43 -31.79
N ASP A 317 -15.27 -23.68 -31.38
CA ASP A 317 -16.20 -24.63 -31.99
C ASP A 317 -17.19 -25.20 -30.96
N VAL A 318 -18.47 -25.25 -31.32
CA VAL A 318 -19.56 -25.71 -30.43
C VAL A 318 -19.38 -27.15 -29.94
N ALA A 319 -18.79 -28.03 -30.75
CA ALA A 319 -18.52 -29.41 -30.36
C ALA A 319 -17.52 -29.47 -29.19
N VAL A 320 -16.45 -28.70 -29.27
CA VAL A 320 -15.41 -28.61 -28.23
C VAL A 320 -15.98 -28.01 -26.94
N LEU A 321 -16.79 -26.94 -27.05
CA LEU A 321 -17.48 -26.35 -25.90
C LEU A 321 -18.37 -27.38 -25.16
N LYS A 322 -19.10 -28.20 -25.92
CA LYS A 322 -19.95 -29.27 -25.33
C LYS A 322 -19.11 -30.32 -24.60
N ASP A 323 -17.93 -30.67 -25.11
CA ASP A 323 -17.03 -31.62 -24.45
C ASP A 323 -16.50 -31.06 -23.13
N TRP A 324 -16.12 -29.78 -23.08
CA TRP A 324 -15.74 -29.08 -21.86
C TRP A 324 -16.87 -29.02 -20.84
N ILE A 325 -18.10 -28.69 -21.27
CA ILE A 325 -19.28 -28.66 -20.40
C ILE A 325 -19.56 -30.06 -19.82
N ALA A 326 -19.51 -31.11 -20.65
CA ALA A 326 -19.72 -32.48 -20.20
C ALA A 326 -18.64 -32.93 -19.20
N ALA A 327 -17.38 -32.55 -19.43
CA ALA A 327 -16.27 -32.85 -18.53
C ALA A 327 -16.42 -32.14 -17.17
N ALA A 328 -16.76 -30.84 -17.18
CA ALA A 328 -17.03 -30.06 -15.96
C ALA A 328 -18.21 -30.65 -15.17
N SER A 329 -19.30 -30.99 -15.86
CA SER A 329 -20.50 -31.60 -15.26
C SER A 329 -20.16 -32.95 -14.60
N LYS A 330 -19.35 -33.79 -15.27
CA LYS A 330 -18.90 -35.07 -14.73
C LYS A 330 -17.99 -34.92 -13.50
N LYS A 331 -17.18 -33.86 -13.47
CA LYS A 331 -16.27 -33.57 -12.34
C LYS A 331 -17.03 -33.07 -11.11
N GLY A 332 -18.13 -32.33 -11.31
CA GLY A 332 -18.91 -31.71 -10.24
C GLY A 332 -18.29 -30.43 -9.68
N THR A 333 -17.17 -29.97 -10.25
CA THR A 333 -16.48 -28.71 -9.89
C THR A 333 -15.88 -28.11 -11.16
N VAL A 334 -15.93 -26.79 -11.29
CA VAL A 334 -15.29 -26.05 -12.38
C VAL A 334 -14.87 -24.68 -11.89
N ALA A 335 -13.65 -24.26 -12.17
CA ALA A 335 -13.30 -22.84 -12.02
C ALA A 335 -13.79 -22.08 -13.24
N VAL A 336 -14.37 -20.91 -13.02
CA VAL A 336 -14.95 -20.05 -14.05
C VAL A 336 -14.54 -18.61 -13.80
N ASP A 337 -14.23 -17.92 -14.88
CA ASP A 337 -13.92 -16.50 -14.88
C ASP A 337 -14.49 -15.83 -16.15
N THR A 338 -14.77 -14.52 -16.06
CA THR A 338 -15.35 -13.72 -17.13
C THR A 338 -14.44 -12.57 -17.54
N GLU A 339 -14.16 -12.54 -18.84
CA GLU A 339 -13.42 -11.44 -19.45
C GLU A 339 -14.36 -10.39 -19.98
N THR A 340 -14.05 -9.11 -19.75
CA THR A 340 -15.00 -8.02 -19.99
C THR A 340 -14.36 -6.72 -20.46
N THR A 341 -15.18 -5.77 -20.92
CA THR A 341 -14.70 -4.48 -21.45
C THR A 341 -14.41 -3.41 -20.39
N SER A 342 -14.71 -3.65 -19.11
CA SER A 342 -14.56 -2.65 -18.04
C SER A 342 -14.49 -3.33 -16.68
N VAL A 343 -13.77 -2.74 -15.73
CA VAL A 343 -13.80 -3.16 -14.32
C VAL A 343 -15.11 -2.77 -13.61
N ASN A 344 -15.92 -1.88 -14.18
CA ASN A 344 -17.25 -1.59 -13.67
C ASN A 344 -18.24 -2.62 -14.21
N GLN A 345 -18.52 -3.65 -13.41
CA GLN A 345 -19.40 -4.77 -13.77
C GLN A 345 -20.77 -4.35 -14.33
N MET A 346 -21.34 -3.21 -13.89
CA MET A 346 -22.65 -2.75 -14.38
C MET A 346 -22.59 -2.08 -15.75
N ARG A 347 -21.40 -1.64 -16.18
CA ARG A 347 -21.15 -1.05 -17.52
C ARG A 347 -20.37 -1.99 -18.44
N ALA A 348 -19.87 -3.09 -17.92
CA ALA A 348 -19.03 -4.02 -18.63
C ALA A 348 -19.87 -4.90 -19.56
N LYS A 349 -19.31 -5.24 -20.72
CA LYS A 349 -19.87 -6.25 -21.63
C LYS A 349 -19.01 -7.49 -21.57
N ILE A 350 -19.64 -8.66 -21.59
CA ILE A 350 -18.92 -9.94 -21.62
C ILE A 350 -18.20 -10.12 -22.97
N VAL A 351 -16.91 -10.42 -22.88
CA VAL A 351 -16.00 -10.63 -24.01
C VAL A 351 -15.66 -12.10 -24.17
N GLY A 352 -15.48 -12.82 -23.07
CA GLY A 352 -15.27 -14.26 -23.08
C GLY A 352 -15.47 -14.90 -21.71
N VAL A 353 -15.40 -16.23 -21.69
CA VAL A 353 -15.50 -17.04 -20.47
C VAL A 353 -14.35 -18.03 -20.48
N SER A 354 -13.66 -18.17 -19.36
CA SER A 354 -12.67 -19.24 -19.18
C SER A 354 -13.18 -20.30 -18.21
N LEU A 355 -12.73 -21.54 -18.41
CA LEU A 355 -13.07 -22.68 -17.55
C LEU A 355 -11.80 -23.47 -17.22
N ALA A 356 -11.66 -23.91 -15.97
CA ALA A 356 -10.67 -24.92 -15.61
C ALA A 356 -11.33 -26.09 -14.86
N ILE A 357 -10.99 -27.31 -15.28
CA ILE A 357 -11.58 -28.54 -14.70
C ILE A 357 -10.55 -29.33 -13.88
N GLU A 358 -9.26 -29.16 -14.18
CA GLU A 358 -8.12 -29.78 -13.51
C GLU A 358 -6.94 -28.81 -13.56
N ALA A 359 -6.01 -28.93 -12.60
CA ALA A 359 -4.81 -28.10 -12.59
C ALA A 359 -4.01 -28.28 -13.89
N GLY A 360 -3.62 -27.19 -14.53
CA GLY A 360 -2.98 -27.16 -15.84
C GLY A 360 -3.89 -27.49 -17.03
N LYS A 361 -5.21 -27.64 -16.82
CA LYS A 361 -6.19 -27.93 -17.88
C LYS A 361 -7.34 -26.92 -17.84
N ALA A 362 -7.17 -25.88 -18.64
CA ALA A 362 -8.12 -24.79 -18.77
C ALA A 362 -8.40 -24.43 -20.24
N CYS A 363 -9.45 -23.68 -20.48
CA CYS A 363 -9.81 -23.19 -21.81
C CYS A 363 -10.33 -21.75 -21.76
N TYR A 364 -10.22 -21.05 -22.89
CA TYR A 364 -10.86 -19.76 -23.11
C TYR A 364 -11.88 -19.84 -24.25
N ILE A 365 -13.07 -19.31 -24.00
CA ILE A 365 -14.21 -19.26 -24.93
C ILE A 365 -14.42 -17.79 -25.33
N PRO A 366 -13.88 -17.32 -26.46
CA PRO A 366 -14.13 -15.97 -26.95
C PRO A 366 -15.59 -15.82 -27.40
N LEU A 367 -16.22 -14.70 -27.06
CA LEU A 367 -17.64 -14.42 -27.35
C LEU A 367 -17.87 -13.11 -28.11
N SER A 368 -17.06 -12.07 -27.82
CA SER A 368 -17.29 -10.71 -28.33
C SER A 368 -15.99 -9.98 -28.72
N HIS A 369 -14.93 -10.69 -29.11
CA HIS A 369 -13.71 -10.06 -29.62
C HIS A 369 -13.95 -9.31 -30.94
N VAL A 370 -13.24 -8.20 -31.14
CA VAL A 370 -13.29 -7.36 -32.33
C VAL A 370 -11.93 -7.34 -33.03
N ALA A 371 -11.92 -7.00 -34.32
CA ALA A 371 -10.67 -6.90 -35.06
C ALA A 371 -9.77 -5.77 -34.49
N PRO A 372 -8.46 -5.99 -34.33
CA PRO A 372 -7.53 -4.94 -33.91
C PRO A 372 -7.61 -3.72 -34.86
N GLY A 373 -7.81 -2.51 -34.32
CA GLY A 373 -7.84 -1.25 -35.10
C GLY A 373 -9.23 -0.62 -35.32
N GLN A 374 -10.34 -1.30 -35.04
CA GLN A 374 -11.69 -0.73 -35.25
C GLN A 374 -12.15 0.31 -34.21
N GLY A 375 -11.30 0.68 -33.25
CA GLY A 375 -11.63 1.59 -32.15
C GLY A 375 -10.95 2.96 -32.25
N GLY A 376 -11.17 3.74 -33.31
CA GLY A 376 -10.75 5.15 -33.25
C GLY A 376 -10.78 6.01 -34.51
N ASP A 377 -10.58 5.45 -35.71
CA ASP A 377 -10.46 6.25 -36.94
C ASP A 377 -11.40 5.79 -38.05
N ILE A 378 -12.12 6.75 -38.65
CA ILE A 378 -13.10 6.57 -39.74
C ILE A 378 -12.46 5.99 -41.03
N PHE A 379 -11.13 5.85 -41.08
CA PHE A 379 -10.38 5.40 -42.25
C PHE A 379 -9.80 3.99 -42.16
N ASP A 380 -9.98 3.26 -41.06
CA ASP A 380 -9.43 1.90 -40.94
C ASP A 380 -10.42 0.83 -41.44
N GLN A 381 -10.30 0.46 -42.71
CA GLN A 381 -11.09 -0.60 -43.32
C GLN A 381 -10.36 -1.95 -43.22
N GLY A 382 -10.90 -2.85 -42.40
CA GLY A 382 -10.97 -4.28 -42.72
C GLY A 382 -9.91 -5.20 -42.10
N GLY A 383 -10.09 -5.58 -40.84
CA GLY A 383 -9.68 -6.90 -40.35
C GLY A 383 -10.86 -7.89 -40.42
N GLU A 384 -10.61 -9.15 -40.74
CA GLU A 384 -11.62 -10.20 -40.60
C GLU A 384 -12.00 -10.36 -39.12
N ALA A 385 -13.30 -10.50 -38.83
CA ALA A 385 -13.77 -10.74 -37.48
C ALA A 385 -13.16 -12.06 -36.95
N PRO A 386 -12.65 -12.11 -35.71
CA PRO A 386 -12.07 -13.33 -35.17
C PRO A 386 -13.06 -14.50 -35.19
N LYS A 387 -12.58 -15.72 -35.46
CA LYS A 387 -13.41 -16.92 -35.33
C LYS A 387 -13.83 -17.08 -33.87
N GLN A 388 -15.11 -17.09 -33.60
CA GLN A 388 -15.66 -17.29 -32.25
C GLN A 388 -17.07 -17.86 -32.31
N ILE A 389 -17.50 -18.53 -31.25
CA ILE A 389 -18.88 -19.06 -31.17
C ILE A 389 -19.82 -17.85 -31.01
N PRO A 390 -20.99 -17.83 -31.68
CA PRO A 390 -21.96 -16.76 -31.46
C PRO A 390 -22.31 -16.62 -29.97
N LYS A 391 -22.13 -15.42 -29.41
CA LYS A 391 -22.28 -15.14 -27.96
C LYS A 391 -23.50 -15.83 -27.34
N LYS A 392 -24.67 -15.63 -27.94
CA LYS A 392 -25.94 -16.19 -27.43
C LYS A 392 -25.91 -17.72 -27.41
N GLU A 393 -25.41 -18.36 -28.47
CA GLU A 393 -25.35 -19.83 -28.55
C GLU A 393 -24.41 -20.41 -27.49
N ALA A 394 -23.24 -19.80 -27.28
CA ALA A 394 -22.31 -20.23 -26.24
C ALA A 394 -22.89 -20.06 -24.83
N LEU A 395 -23.55 -18.93 -24.54
CA LEU A 395 -24.18 -18.67 -23.24
C LEU A 395 -25.37 -19.59 -22.98
N ASP A 396 -26.20 -19.87 -23.99
CA ASP A 396 -27.30 -20.83 -23.89
C ASP A 396 -26.78 -22.25 -23.57
N LEU A 397 -25.58 -22.61 -24.07
CA LEU A 397 -24.92 -23.89 -23.76
C LEU A 397 -24.28 -23.92 -22.37
N LEU A 398 -23.67 -22.81 -21.92
CA LEU A 398 -23.04 -22.69 -20.60
C LEU A 398 -24.06 -22.59 -19.47
N LYS A 399 -25.23 -22.00 -19.73
CA LYS A 399 -26.26 -21.72 -18.71
C LYS A 399 -26.63 -22.95 -17.86
N PRO A 400 -26.94 -24.14 -18.43
CA PRO A 400 -27.23 -25.33 -17.62
C PRO A 400 -26.11 -25.71 -16.65
N LEU A 401 -24.83 -25.59 -17.05
CA LEU A 401 -23.68 -25.88 -16.19
C LEU A 401 -23.55 -24.85 -15.05
N LEU A 402 -23.70 -23.56 -15.39
CA LEU A 402 -23.54 -22.45 -14.46
C LEU A 402 -24.66 -22.39 -13.41
N GLU A 403 -25.87 -22.86 -13.75
CA GLU A 403 -27.03 -22.93 -12.85
C GLU A 403 -27.19 -24.30 -12.16
N ASP A 404 -26.40 -25.32 -12.53
CA ASP A 404 -26.54 -26.67 -11.97
C ASP A 404 -26.16 -26.72 -10.47
N PRO A 405 -27.08 -27.07 -9.57
CA PRO A 405 -26.78 -27.23 -8.14
C PRO A 405 -25.78 -28.36 -7.83
N GLY A 406 -25.61 -29.32 -8.74
CA GLY A 406 -24.66 -30.43 -8.63
C GLY A 406 -23.23 -30.09 -9.02
N VAL A 407 -22.98 -28.90 -9.59
CA VAL A 407 -21.64 -28.46 -10.02
C VAL A 407 -21.23 -27.22 -9.24
N LEU A 408 -20.12 -27.28 -8.51
CA LEU A 408 -19.56 -26.13 -7.80
C LEU A 408 -18.76 -25.24 -8.76
N LYS A 409 -19.13 -23.96 -8.85
CA LYS A 409 -18.37 -22.95 -9.60
C LYS A 409 -17.35 -22.29 -8.67
N ILE A 410 -16.09 -22.26 -9.06
CA ILE A 410 -15.00 -21.68 -8.28
C ILE A 410 -14.53 -20.42 -9.01
N GLY A 411 -14.43 -19.29 -8.33
CA GLY A 411 -13.95 -18.04 -8.93
C GLY A 411 -13.04 -17.29 -7.99
N GLN A 412 -12.36 -16.29 -8.51
CA GLN A 412 -11.68 -15.27 -7.73
C GLN A 412 -12.53 -14.00 -7.80
N ASN A 413 -13.04 -13.51 -6.67
CA ASN A 413 -14.01 -12.39 -6.69
C ASN A 413 -15.26 -12.69 -7.54
N ILE A 414 -15.82 -13.90 -7.38
CA ILE A 414 -16.90 -14.46 -8.21
C ILE A 414 -18.20 -13.64 -8.19
N LYS A 415 -18.31 -12.69 -7.26
CA LYS A 415 -19.37 -11.67 -7.24
C LYS A 415 -19.41 -10.88 -8.55
N TYR A 416 -18.24 -10.52 -9.08
CA TYR A 416 -18.11 -9.82 -10.36
C TYR A 416 -18.73 -10.64 -11.48
N ASP A 417 -18.29 -11.89 -11.63
CA ASP A 417 -18.76 -12.83 -12.65
C ASP A 417 -20.27 -13.08 -12.52
N ALA A 418 -20.75 -13.25 -11.28
CA ALA A 418 -22.18 -13.44 -11.02
C ALA A 418 -23.02 -12.27 -11.54
N VAL A 419 -22.52 -11.03 -11.43
CA VAL A 419 -23.21 -9.84 -11.96
C VAL A 419 -23.18 -9.83 -13.49
N ILE A 420 -22.04 -10.15 -14.11
CA ILE A 420 -21.89 -10.24 -15.57
C ILE A 420 -22.82 -11.31 -16.15
N PHE A 421 -22.80 -12.52 -15.60
CA PHE A 421 -23.67 -13.61 -16.04
C PHE A 421 -25.16 -13.27 -15.83
N ALA A 422 -25.51 -12.60 -14.74
CA ALA A 422 -26.89 -12.24 -14.47
C ALA A 422 -27.43 -11.16 -15.43
N GLN A 423 -26.57 -10.34 -16.05
CA GLN A 423 -26.98 -9.44 -17.15
C GLN A 423 -27.32 -10.21 -18.43
N GLU A 424 -26.70 -11.37 -18.63
CA GLU A 424 -27.01 -12.30 -19.72
C GLU A 424 -28.11 -13.32 -19.34
N GLY A 425 -28.78 -13.12 -18.19
CA GLY A 425 -29.89 -13.95 -17.73
C GLY A 425 -29.48 -15.32 -17.18
N ILE A 426 -28.26 -15.44 -16.65
CA ILE A 426 -27.71 -16.66 -16.03
C ILE A 426 -27.49 -16.43 -14.53
N SER A 427 -28.05 -17.29 -13.69
CA SER A 427 -27.91 -17.22 -12.23
C SER A 427 -26.87 -18.23 -11.72
N VAL A 428 -25.61 -17.82 -11.63
CA VAL A 428 -24.52 -18.73 -11.23
C VAL A 428 -24.67 -19.22 -9.79
N GLY A 429 -24.61 -20.53 -9.58
CA GLY A 429 -24.57 -21.13 -8.25
C GLY A 429 -24.64 -22.66 -8.27
N PRO A 430 -24.14 -23.37 -7.24
CA PRO A 430 -23.40 -22.89 -6.08
C PRO A 430 -21.99 -22.40 -6.43
N ILE A 431 -21.45 -21.50 -5.62
CA ILE A 431 -20.16 -20.84 -5.85
C ILE A 431 -19.17 -21.10 -4.71
N ASP A 432 -17.86 -21.00 -4.99
CA ASP A 432 -16.80 -20.80 -4.01
C ASP A 432 -15.89 -19.66 -4.52
N ASP A 433 -15.31 -18.89 -3.59
CA ASP A 433 -14.50 -17.71 -3.93
C ASP A 433 -13.13 -17.75 -3.23
N THR A 434 -12.06 -17.87 -4.00
CA THR A 434 -10.69 -17.95 -3.49
C THR A 434 -10.24 -16.69 -2.75
N MET A 435 -10.69 -15.51 -3.17
CA MET A 435 -10.43 -14.25 -2.49
C MET A 435 -11.01 -14.28 -1.08
N LEU A 436 -12.26 -14.76 -0.94
CA LEU A 436 -12.94 -14.83 0.35
C LEU A 436 -12.38 -15.95 1.24
N ILE A 437 -11.98 -17.08 0.65
CA ILE A 437 -11.31 -18.16 1.39
C ILE A 437 -10.00 -17.64 1.99
N SER A 438 -9.15 -16.98 1.19
CA SER A 438 -7.91 -16.38 1.69
C SER A 438 -8.20 -15.30 2.73
N PHE A 439 -9.18 -14.42 2.51
CA PHE A 439 -9.54 -13.39 3.50
C PHE A 439 -9.96 -13.97 4.86
N VAL A 440 -10.71 -15.07 4.86
CA VAL A 440 -11.10 -15.77 6.10
C VAL A 440 -9.88 -16.39 6.80
N LEU A 441 -8.96 -16.99 6.05
CA LEU A 441 -7.76 -17.63 6.58
C LEU A 441 -6.72 -16.61 7.08
N GLU A 442 -6.52 -15.54 6.32
CA GLU A 442 -5.30 -14.71 6.32
C GLU A 442 -5.58 -13.20 6.44
N GLY A 443 -6.84 -12.82 6.71
CA GLY A 443 -7.26 -11.44 6.81
C GLY A 443 -6.36 -10.63 7.76
N GLY A 444 -5.77 -9.56 7.22
CA GLY A 444 -4.84 -8.67 7.94
C GLY A 444 -3.36 -8.93 7.70
N MET A 445 -2.98 -10.02 7.00
CA MET A 445 -1.57 -10.32 6.71
C MET A 445 -1.07 -9.70 5.40
N HIS A 446 -1.85 -9.81 4.33
CA HIS A 446 -1.49 -9.39 2.97
C HIS A 446 -2.75 -9.03 2.17
N GLY A 447 -2.62 -8.66 0.89
CA GLY A 447 -3.77 -8.51 0.00
C GLY A 447 -4.30 -9.86 -0.47
N HIS A 448 -5.52 -9.85 -1.04
CA HIS A 448 -6.22 -11.07 -1.44
C HIS A 448 -6.49 -11.13 -2.95
N GLY A 449 -5.75 -10.34 -3.74
CA GLY A 449 -5.79 -10.40 -5.21
C GLY A 449 -5.11 -11.67 -5.73
N MET A 450 -5.51 -12.13 -6.91
CA MET A 450 -5.05 -13.42 -7.44
C MET A 450 -3.53 -13.48 -7.62
N ASP A 451 -2.94 -12.44 -8.20
CA ASP A 451 -1.49 -12.36 -8.47
C ASP A 451 -0.68 -12.55 -7.18
N GLU A 452 -1.01 -11.78 -6.13
CA GLU A 452 -0.36 -11.87 -4.82
C GLU A 452 -0.58 -13.25 -4.18
N LEU A 453 -1.79 -13.82 -4.29
CA LEU A 453 -2.08 -15.16 -3.78
C LEU A 453 -1.33 -16.24 -4.57
N SER A 454 -1.20 -16.11 -5.88
CA SER A 454 -0.47 -17.04 -6.73
C SER A 454 1.02 -17.05 -6.38
N GLU A 455 1.62 -15.88 -6.20
CA GLU A 455 3.01 -15.78 -5.74
C GLU A 455 3.20 -16.41 -4.36
N LEU A 456 2.35 -16.08 -3.38
CA LEU A 456 2.48 -16.56 -2.00
C LEU A 456 2.21 -18.05 -1.86
N HIS A 457 1.19 -18.56 -2.55
CA HIS A 457 0.67 -19.92 -2.34
C HIS A 457 1.09 -20.90 -3.41
N LEU A 458 1.39 -20.47 -4.63
CA LEU A 458 1.74 -21.37 -5.72
C LEU A 458 3.17 -21.20 -6.22
N ASP A 459 3.90 -20.17 -5.74
CA ASP A 459 5.23 -19.80 -6.25
C ASP A 459 5.18 -19.57 -7.78
N HIS A 460 4.09 -18.96 -8.25
CA HIS A 460 3.78 -18.75 -9.67
C HIS A 460 3.42 -17.28 -9.92
N SER A 461 4.14 -16.61 -10.81
CA SER A 461 3.80 -15.27 -11.28
C SER A 461 2.82 -15.36 -12.45
N THR A 462 1.66 -14.73 -12.29
CA THR A 462 0.60 -14.65 -13.30
C THR A 462 0.93 -13.63 -14.40
N ILE A 463 0.32 -13.80 -15.57
CA ILE A 463 0.31 -12.83 -16.66
C ILE A 463 -0.50 -11.62 -16.19
N SER A 464 0.09 -10.42 -16.20
CA SER A 464 -0.66 -9.25 -15.77
C SER A 464 -1.60 -8.76 -16.87
N PHE A 465 -2.74 -8.17 -16.49
CA PHE A 465 -3.65 -7.52 -17.45
C PHE A 465 -2.92 -6.50 -18.35
N SER A 466 -1.88 -5.87 -17.79
CA SER A 466 -1.09 -4.88 -18.53
C SER A 466 -0.17 -5.46 -19.61
N ASP A 467 0.17 -6.75 -19.53
CA ASP A 467 0.98 -7.44 -20.53
C ASP A 467 0.14 -7.78 -21.78
N VAL A 468 -1.17 -7.97 -21.60
CA VAL A 468 -2.10 -8.26 -22.70
C VAL A 468 -2.83 -7.02 -23.23
N ALA A 469 -3.25 -6.13 -22.35
CA ALA A 469 -4.06 -4.95 -22.71
C ALA A 469 -3.25 -3.64 -22.79
N GLY A 470 -1.97 -3.64 -22.40
CA GLY A 470 -1.14 -2.44 -22.36
C GLY A 470 -1.37 -1.56 -21.12
N LYS A 471 -0.75 -0.36 -21.10
CA LYS A 471 -0.77 0.57 -19.95
C LYS A 471 -1.19 1.98 -20.36
N GLY A 472 -1.77 2.73 -19.42
CA GLY A 472 -2.05 4.16 -19.57
C GLY A 472 -3.05 4.48 -20.68
N LYS A 473 -2.80 5.55 -21.45
CA LYS A 473 -3.71 5.98 -22.53
C LYS A 473 -3.78 5.01 -23.73
N SER A 474 -2.79 4.15 -23.88
CA SER A 474 -2.76 3.10 -24.91
C SER A 474 -3.31 1.77 -24.42
N GLN A 475 -3.85 1.71 -23.20
CA GLN A 475 -4.51 0.51 -22.69
C GLN A 475 -5.80 0.27 -23.49
N VAL A 476 -5.94 -0.91 -24.07
CA VAL A 476 -7.13 -1.34 -24.80
C VAL A 476 -8.09 -2.09 -23.89
N THR A 477 -9.34 -2.20 -24.31
CA THR A 477 -10.33 -3.08 -23.66
C THR A 477 -10.13 -4.53 -24.09
N PHE A 478 -10.58 -5.50 -23.28
CA PHE A 478 -10.26 -6.91 -23.52
C PHE A 478 -10.79 -7.47 -24.84
N ASP A 479 -11.86 -6.89 -25.39
CA ASP A 479 -12.40 -7.22 -26.72
C ASP A 479 -11.43 -6.92 -27.88
N GLN A 480 -10.39 -6.13 -27.63
CA GLN A 480 -9.38 -5.77 -28.64
C GLN A 480 -8.07 -6.56 -28.45
N VAL A 481 -7.98 -7.42 -27.44
CA VAL A 481 -6.79 -8.23 -27.17
C VAL A 481 -6.73 -9.39 -28.18
N PRO A 482 -5.57 -9.66 -28.81
CA PRO A 482 -5.41 -10.81 -29.70
C PRO A 482 -5.80 -12.14 -29.01
N LEU A 483 -6.50 -13.02 -29.73
CA LEU A 483 -7.08 -14.25 -29.17
C LEU A 483 -6.08 -15.21 -28.54
N ASP A 484 -4.86 -15.28 -29.07
CA ASP A 484 -3.75 -16.07 -28.52
C ASP A 484 -3.39 -15.58 -27.11
N LYS A 485 -3.17 -14.26 -26.97
CA LYS A 485 -2.86 -13.64 -25.68
C LYS A 485 -4.05 -13.67 -24.71
N ALA A 486 -5.25 -13.45 -25.22
CA ALA A 486 -6.48 -13.52 -24.43
C ALA A 486 -6.70 -14.94 -23.89
N CYS A 487 -6.37 -15.98 -24.68
CA CYS A 487 -6.43 -17.36 -24.24
C CYS A 487 -5.47 -17.64 -23.09
N ASP A 488 -4.20 -17.25 -23.25
CA ASP A 488 -3.17 -17.50 -22.24
C ASP A 488 -3.51 -16.82 -20.90
N TYR A 489 -3.92 -15.56 -20.95
CA TYR A 489 -4.33 -14.80 -19.77
C TYR A 489 -5.58 -15.40 -19.10
N ALA A 490 -6.70 -15.51 -19.83
CA ALA A 490 -7.98 -15.89 -19.24
C ALA A 490 -8.00 -17.36 -18.78
N ALA A 491 -7.32 -18.26 -19.51
CA ALA A 491 -7.22 -19.66 -19.11
C ALA A 491 -6.28 -19.85 -17.90
N GLU A 492 -5.22 -19.04 -17.80
CA GLU A 492 -4.38 -19.02 -16.60
C GLU A 492 -5.18 -18.56 -15.38
N ASP A 493 -5.97 -17.50 -15.47
CA ASP A 493 -6.80 -17.01 -14.36
C ASP A 493 -7.72 -18.11 -13.80
N ALA A 494 -8.38 -18.87 -14.68
CA ALA A 494 -9.20 -20.00 -14.28
C ALA A 494 -8.38 -21.17 -13.67
N ASP A 495 -7.21 -21.50 -14.23
CA ASP A 495 -6.34 -22.55 -13.68
C ASP A 495 -5.78 -22.18 -12.30
N ILE A 496 -5.22 -20.98 -12.17
CA ILE A 496 -4.65 -20.47 -10.93
C ILE A 496 -5.73 -20.37 -9.86
N THR A 497 -6.92 -19.90 -10.19
CA THR A 497 -8.07 -19.91 -9.29
C THR A 497 -8.39 -21.33 -8.80
N LEU A 498 -8.41 -22.34 -9.69
CA LEU A 498 -8.65 -23.73 -9.30
C LEU A 498 -7.54 -24.26 -8.37
N ARG A 499 -6.28 -23.98 -8.69
CA ARG A 499 -5.11 -24.40 -7.90
C ARG A 499 -5.09 -23.75 -6.52
N LEU A 500 -5.41 -22.45 -6.44
CA LEU A 500 -5.58 -21.72 -5.19
C LEU A 500 -6.71 -22.33 -4.35
N TRP A 501 -7.87 -22.63 -4.95
CA TRP A 501 -8.97 -23.28 -4.24
C TRP A 501 -8.57 -24.64 -3.68
N GLN A 502 -7.89 -25.48 -4.48
CA GLN A 502 -7.39 -26.80 -4.03
C GLN A 502 -6.42 -26.68 -2.84
N LYS A 503 -5.62 -25.62 -2.78
CA LYS A 503 -4.68 -25.38 -1.67
C LYS A 503 -5.34 -24.74 -0.45
N LEU A 504 -6.23 -23.76 -0.63
CA LEU A 504 -6.78 -22.94 0.44
C LEU A 504 -8.06 -23.55 1.06
N LYS A 505 -8.96 -24.12 0.25
CA LYS A 505 -10.24 -24.66 0.73
C LYS A 505 -10.08 -25.71 1.85
N PRO A 506 -9.14 -26.69 1.76
CA PRO A 506 -8.94 -27.66 2.84
C PRO A 506 -8.48 -27.03 4.15
N GLN A 507 -7.77 -25.90 4.09
CA GLN A 507 -7.25 -25.22 5.28
C GLN A 507 -8.36 -24.63 6.16
N LEU A 508 -9.52 -24.28 5.58
CA LEU A 508 -10.67 -23.81 6.37
C LEU A 508 -11.12 -24.85 7.41
N LEU A 509 -10.94 -26.15 7.13
CA LEU A 509 -11.27 -27.21 8.07
C LEU A 509 -10.20 -27.33 9.16
N THR A 510 -8.92 -27.38 8.77
CA THR A 510 -7.80 -27.54 9.72
C THR A 510 -7.72 -26.34 10.66
N GLU A 511 -7.97 -25.14 10.15
CA GLU A 511 -7.98 -23.90 10.91
C GLU A 511 -9.30 -23.63 11.65
N LYS A 512 -10.32 -24.49 11.50
CA LYS A 512 -11.66 -24.36 12.11
C LYS A 512 -12.42 -23.07 11.71
N LEU A 513 -12.19 -22.60 10.50
CA LEU A 513 -12.80 -21.39 9.94
C LEU A 513 -13.91 -21.66 8.92
N THR A 514 -14.25 -22.94 8.72
CA THR A 514 -15.32 -23.37 7.81
C THR A 514 -16.64 -22.65 8.11
N THR A 515 -17.01 -22.48 9.38
CA THR A 515 -18.25 -21.80 9.77
C THR A 515 -18.29 -20.35 9.29
N VAL A 516 -17.20 -19.61 9.41
CA VAL A 516 -17.15 -18.20 8.99
C VAL A 516 -17.35 -18.11 7.49
N TYR A 517 -16.62 -18.92 6.72
CA TYR A 517 -16.71 -18.91 5.28
C TYR A 517 -18.10 -19.37 4.79
N GLU A 518 -18.57 -20.55 5.23
CA GLU A 518 -19.80 -21.17 4.72
C GLU A 518 -21.09 -20.48 5.20
N THR A 519 -21.08 -19.83 6.37
CA THR A 519 -22.30 -19.24 6.95
C THR A 519 -22.34 -17.71 6.90
N ILE A 520 -21.24 -17.05 6.53
CA ILE A 520 -21.14 -15.59 6.48
C ILE A 520 -20.63 -15.10 5.13
N GLU A 521 -19.44 -15.50 4.67
CA GLU A 521 -18.87 -14.90 3.45
C GLU A 521 -19.50 -15.44 2.17
N ARG A 522 -19.44 -16.77 1.97
CA ARG A 522 -19.95 -17.44 0.78
C ARG A 522 -21.42 -17.10 0.45
N PRO A 523 -22.39 -17.20 1.39
CA PRO A 523 -23.80 -16.91 1.10
C PRO A 523 -24.09 -15.41 0.89
N LEU A 524 -23.17 -14.51 1.25
CA LEU A 524 -23.37 -13.08 1.07
C LEU A 524 -23.11 -12.61 -0.36
N VAL A 525 -22.26 -13.32 -1.11
CA VAL A 525 -21.92 -13.01 -2.51
C VAL A 525 -23.15 -12.80 -3.40
N PRO A 526 -24.11 -13.75 -3.52
CA PRO A 526 -25.27 -13.56 -4.39
C PRO A 526 -26.19 -12.42 -3.92
N ILE A 527 -26.19 -12.09 -2.63
CA ILE A 527 -27.00 -11.00 -2.07
C ILE A 527 -26.41 -9.65 -2.48
N LEU A 528 -25.08 -9.50 -2.36
CA LEU A 528 -24.40 -8.29 -2.81
C LEU A 528 -24.52 -8.13 -4.33
N ALA A 529 -24.34 -9.21 -5.11
CA ALA A 529 -24.55 -9.17 -6.55
C ALA A 529 -25.94 -8.62 -6.92
N GLU A 530 -27.00 -9.08 -6.23
CA GLU A 530 -28.36 -8.57 -6.48
C GLU A 530 -28.58 -7.13 -6.01
N MET A 531 -28.01 -6.73 -4.87
CA MET A 531 -28.06 -5.34 -4.39
C MET A 531 -27.39 -4.39 -5.38
N GLU A 532 -26.20 -4.76 -5.87
CA GLU A 532 -25.43 -3.98 -6.84
C GLU A 532 -26.17 -3.87 -8.17
N ARG A 533 -26.78 -4.96 -8.66
CA ARG A 533 -27.63 -4.95 -9.87
C ARG A 533 -28.89 -4.12 -9.70
N THR A 534 -29.51 -4.15 -8.52
CA THR A 534 -30.71 -3.36 -8.24
C THR A 534 -30.38 -1.87 -8.21
N GLY A 535 -29.29 -1.48 -7.54
CA GLY A 535 -28.87 -0.09 -7.39
C GLY A 535 -29.88 0.78 -6.63
N ILE A 536 -29.55 2.05 -6.41
CA ILE A 536 -30.42 3.03 -5.75
C ILE A 536 -30.83 4.14 -6.72
N LYS A 537 -32.11 4.54 -6.68
CA LYS A 537 -32.61 5.63 -7.51
C LYS A 537 -32.24 6.99 -6.89
N VAL A 538 -31.78 7.89 -7.76
CA VAL A 538 -31.34 9.24 -7.41
C VAL A 538 -32.03 10.24 -8.31
N ASP A 539 -32.47 11.38 -7.78
CA ASP A 539 -33.06 12.47 -8.54
C ASP A 539 -31.97 13.40 -9.11
N PRO A 540 -31.70 13.36 -10.42
CA PRO A 540 -30.66 14.20 -11.03
C PRO A 540 -31.05 15.68 -11.04
N THR A 541 -32.32 16.02 -10.94
CA THR A 541 -32.79 17.42 -10.91
C THR A 541 -32.39 18.08 -9.61
N VAL A 542 -32.60 17.39 -8.48
CA VAL A 542 -32.18 17.84 -7.16
C VAL A 542 -30.67 18.00 -7.10
N LEU A 543 -29.91 17.00 -7.56
CA LEU A 543 -28.44 17.07 -7.56
C LEU A 543 -27.89 18.21 -8.43
N ARG A 544 -28.43 18.42 -9.65
CA ARG A 544 -28.01 19.53 -10.52
C ARG A 544 -28.34 20.89 -9.93
N ALA A 545 -29.49 21.02 -9.26
CA ALA A 545 -29.85 22.25 -8.56
C ALA A 545 -28.88 22.54 -7.39
N MET A 546 -28.54 21.51 -6.62
CA MET A 546 -27.55 21.61 -5.54
C MET A 546 -26.14 21.94 -6.05
N SER A 547 -25.71 21.33 -7.16
CA SER A 547 -24.42 21.63 -7.79
C SER A 547 -24.32 23.11 -8.19
N LYS A 548 -25.40 23.68 -8.74
CA LYS A 548 -25.47 25.11 -9.07
C LYS A 548 -25.42 26.01 -7.84
N ASP A 549 -26.17 25.68 -6.78
CA ASP A 549 -26.13 26.41 -5.50
C ASP A 549 -24.72 26.39 -4.90
N PHE A 550 -24.09 25.21 -4.86
CA PHE A 550 -22.72 25.06 -4.36
C PHE A 550 -21.72 25.83 -5.22
N ALA A 551 -21.87 25.84 -6.54
CA ALA A 551 -21.01 26.62 -7.44
C ALA A 551 -21.07 28.13 -7.13
N HIS A 552 -22.27 28.68 -6.92
CA HIS A 552 -22.43 30.09 -6.55
C HIS A 552 -21.80 30.38 -5.17
N ARG A 553 -22.10 29.57 -4.15
CA ARG A 553 -21.53 29.74 -2.80
C ARG A 553 -20.01 29.60 -2.77
N LEU A 554 -19.45 28.71 -3.59
CA LEU A 554 -18.00 28.55 -3.73
C LEU A 554 -17.36 29.80 -4.33
N ALA A 555 -17.97 30.40 -5.35
CA ALA A 555 -17.51 31.65 -5.94
C ALA A 555 -17.56 32.80 -4.92
N ASP A 556 -18.65 32.91 -4.15
CA ASP A 556 -18.78 33.94 -3.11
C ASP A 556 -17.72 33.77 -2.01
N LEU A 557 -17.47 32.54 -1.57
CA LEU A 557 -16.43 32.22 -0.59
C LEU A 557 -15.03 32.50 -1.16
N GLU A 558 -14.78 32.20 -2.42
CA GLU A 558 -13.50 32.45 -3.08
C GLU A 558 -13.19 33.95 -3.15
N VAL A 559 -14.17 34.78 -3.55
CA VAL A 559 -14.04 36.25 -3.51
C VAL A 559 -13.76 36.74 -2.09
N ALA A 560 -14.45 36.19 -1.10
CA ALA A 560 -14.25 36.54 0.30
C ALA A 560 -12.87 36.13 0.83
N ILE A 561 -12.35 34.97 0.41
CA ILE A 561 -11.00 34.47 0.75
C ILE A 561 -9.92 35.32 0.08
N HIS A 562 -10.06 35.65 -1.20
CA HIS A 562 -9.12 36.53 -1.91
C HIS A 562 -9.07 37.93 -1.27
N LYS A 563 -10.21 38.46 -0.85
CA LYS A 563 -10.28 39.73 -0.13
C LYS A 563 -9.54 39.66 1.22
N ASP A 564 -9.72 38.57 1.97
CA ASP A 564 -9.04 38.39 3.26
C ASP A 564 -7.52 38.16 3.09
N ALA A 565 -7.11 37.53 1.99
CA ALA A 565 -5.70 37.27 1.64
C ALA A 565 -4.98 38.48 1.02
N GLY A 566 -5.73 39.44 0.47
CA GLY A 566 -5.18 40.63 -0.20
C GLY A 566 -4.69 40.38 -1.64
N ARG A 567 -4.83 39.17 -2.18
CA ARG A 567 -4.54 38.82 -3.57
C ARG A 567 -5.35 37.61 -4.03
N GLU A 568 -5.43 37.44 -5.35
CA GLU A 568 -6.01 36.24 -5.96
C GLU A 568 -4.99 35.08 -5.96
N PHE A 569 -5.49 33.87 -5.74
CA PHE A 569 -4.75 32.62 -5.83
C PHE A 569 -5.71 31.43 -5.96
N ASN A 570 -5.21 30.26 -6.34
CA ASN A 570 -6.03 29.06 -6.40
C ASN A 570 -6.26 28.49 -5.00
N VAL A 571 -7.48 28.67 -4.47
CA VAL A 571 -7.90 28.19 -3.13
C VAL A 571 -7.82 26.66 -3.02
N GLY A 572 -7.97 25.95 -4.14
CA GLY A 572 -7.84 24.50 -4.23
C GLY A 572 -6.39 23.99 -4.16
N SER A 573 -5.38 24.84 -4.31
CA SER A 573 -3.96 24.45 -4.29
C SER A 573 -3.41 24.49 -2.86
N PRO A 574 -3.09 23.33 -2.23
CA PRO A 574 -2.55 23.31 -0.87
C PRO A 574 -1.24 24.08 -0.71
N LYS A 575 -0.42 24.13 -1.77
CA LYS A 575 0.86 24.83 -1.80
C LYS A 575 0.64 26.35 -1.74
N GLN A 576 -0.11 26.91 -2.68
CA GLN A 576 -0.39 28.35 -2.71
C GLN A 576 -1.11 28.79 -1.44
N LEU A 577 -2.05 27.98 -0.97
CA LEU A 577 -2.75 28.28 0.27
C LEU A 577 -1.82 28.30 1.48
N GLY A 578 -0.89 27.34 1.57
CA GLY A 578 0.08 27.29 2.66
C GLY A 578 0.99 28.51 2.69
N GLU A 579 1.49 28.94 1.53
CA GLU A 579 2.31 30.14 1.37
C GLU A 579 1.53 31.40 1.82
N VAL A 580 0.27 31.56 1.37
CA VAL A 580 -0.57 32.70 1.75
C VAL A 580 -0.84 32.73 3.25
N LEU A 581 -1.30 31.62 3.85
CA LEU A 581 -1.69 31.60 5.26
C LEU A 581 -0.50 31.78 6.22
N PHE A 582 0.63 31.15 5.92
CA PHE A 582 1.73 31.02 6.88
C PHE A 582 2.92 31.94 6.58
N ASP A 583 3.25 32.18 5.31
CA ASP A 583 4.36 33.07 4.94
C ASP A 583 3.88 34.53 4.78
N GLU A 584 2.79 34.75 4.02
CA GLU A 584 2.30 36.11 3.73
C GLU A 584 1.49 36.70 4.90
N MET A 585 0.47 35.97 5.39
CA MET A 585 -0.39 36.42 6.50
C MET A 585 0.23 36.18 7.88
N GLY A 586 1.29 35.36 7.96
CA GLY A 586 2.02 35.11 9.21
C GLY A 586 1.24 34.37 10.29
N LEU A 587 0.20 33.59 9.93
CA LEU A 587 -0.57 32.82 10.91
C LEU A 587 0.33 31.80 11.62
N GLN A 588 0.28 31.79 12.96
CA GLN A 588 1.07 30.86 13.74
C GLN A 588 0.45 29.46 13.69
N GLY A 589 1.26 28.40 13.62
CA GLY A 589 0.79 27.00 13.67
C GLY A 589 0.95 26.18 12.38
N GLY A 590 1.51 26.76 11.32
CA GLY A 590 1.83 26.03 10.10
C GLY A 590 2.88 24.94 10.31
N LYS A 591 2.57 23.69 9.91
CA LYS A 591 3.51 22.56 9.93
C LYS A 591 3.97 22.25 8.51
N LYS A 592 5.28 22.19 8.26
CA LYS A 592 5.81 21.78 6.95
C LYS A 592 5.83 20.26 6.82
N THR A 593 5.45 19.76 5.65
CA THR A 593 5.53 18.35 5.26
C THR A 593 6.97 17.99 4.87
N LYS A 594 7.25 16.70 4.64
CA LYS A 594 8.57 16.22 4.21
C LYS A 594 9.06 16.86 2.90
N THR A 595 8.15 17.35 2.06
CA THR A 595 8.44 18.04 0.79
C THR A 595 8.69 19.54 0.96
N GLY A 596 8.68 20.06 2.20
CA GLY A 596 8.91 21.46 2.51
C GLY A 596 7.68 22.37 2.37
N ALA A 597 6.59 21.90 1.77
CA ALA A 597 5.32 22.62 1.68
C ALA A 597 4.55 22.60 3.02
N TYR A 598 3.81 23.67 3.35
CA TYR A 598 2.94 23.67 4.52
C TYR A 598 1.79 22.67 4.37
N SER A 599 1.55 21.90 5.43
CA SER A 599 0.34 21.12 5.59
C SER A 599 -0.82 22.06 5.83
N THR A 600 -1.85 21.94 5.01
CA THR A 600 -3.12 22.63 5.17
C THR A 600 -4.23 21.64 5.51
N ASN A 601 -3.94 20.45 6.05
CA ASN A 601 -4.97 19.49 6.42
C ASN A 601 -5.89 20.03 7.55
N SER A 602 -7.05 19.38 7.76
CA SER A 602 -8.00 19.78 8.80
C SER A 602 -7.35 19.84 10.19
N GLU A 603 -6.43 18.94 10.52
CA GLU A 603 -5.73 18.96 11.82
C GLU A 603 -4.90 20.23 12.06
N VAL A 604 -4.39 20.87 11.01
CA VAL A 604 -3.65 22.13 11.09
C VAL A 604 -4.59 23.33 11.05
N LEU A 605 -5.65 23.28 10.24
CA LEU A 605 -6.55 24.41 10.05
C LEU A 605 -7.64 24.55 11.13
N GLU A 606 -8.18 23.45 11.66
CA GLU A 606 -9.28 23.49 12.64
C GLU A 606 -8.90 24.27 13.92
N PRO A 607 -7.69 24.09 14.50
CA PRO A 607 -7.25 24.89 15.65
C PRO A 607 -7.08 26.39 15.33
N LEU A 608 -6.92 26.74 14.05
CA LEU A 608 -6.72 28.12 13.58
C LEU A 608 -8.02 28.80 13.18
N ARG A 609 -9.17 28.11 13.34
CA ARG A 609 -10.49 28.62 12.94
C ARG A 609 -10.83 29.95 13.61
N ASP A 610 -10.44 30.12 14.88
CA ASP A 610 -10.67 31.33 15.65
C ASP A 610 -9.55 32.37 15.48
N ALA A 611 -8.42 32.00 14.86
CA ALA A 611 -7.28 32.89 14.68
C ALA A 611 -7.52 33.93 13.57
N HIS A 612 -8.22 33.56 12.50
CA HIS A 612 -8.57 34.48 11.41
C HIS A 612 -9.80 34.02 10.62
N PRO A 613 -10.71 34.94 10.21
CA PRO A 613 -11.92 34.60 9.45
C PRO A 613 -11.67 33.79 8.16
N ILE A 614 -10.51 34.01 7.51
CA ILE A 614 -10.11 33.29 6.29
C ILE A 614 -10.10 31.78 6.50
N VAL A 615 -9.72 31.30 7.69
CA VAL A 615 -9.59 29.86 7.98
C VAL A 615 -10.97 29.21 8.03
N ALA A 616 -11.93 29.85 8.70
CA ALA A 616 -13.31 29.36 8.74
C ALA A 616 -13.92 29.30 7.34
N ARG A 617 -13.78 30.37 6.54
CA ARG A 617 -14.26 30.42 5.16
C ARG A 617 -13.62 29.36 4.27
N LEU A 618 -12.34 29.08 4.48
CA LEU A 618 -11.62 28.06 3.73
C LEU A 618 -12.05 26.64 4.07
N LEU A 619 -12.29 26.34 5.35
CA LEU A 619 -12.85 25.07 5.78
C LEU A 619 -14.24 24.86 5.16
N ASP A 620 -15.08 25.91 5.15
CA ASP A 620 -16.39 25.88 4.50
C ASP A 620 -16.27 25.69 2.98
N TRP A 621 -15.34 26.40 2.31
CA TRP A 621 -15.08 26.25 0.87
C TRP A 621 -14.65 24.83 0.51
N ARG A 622 -13.72 24.24 1.27
CA ARG A 622 -13.26 22.86 1.04
C ARG A 622 -14.36 21.84 1.25
N MET A 623 -15.17 22.05 2.28
CA MET A 623 -16.32 21.20 2.54
C MET A 623 -17.29 21.23 1.36
N LEU A 624 -17.71 22.43 0.92
CA LEU A 624 -18.62 22.58 -0.22
C LEU A 624 -18.02 22.06 -1.52
N SER A 625 -16.73 22.32 -1.77
CA SER A 625 -16.01 21.86 -2.95
C SER A 625 -15.98 20.33 -3.01
N LYS A 626 -15.70 19.67 -1.87
CA LYS A 626 -15.77 18.21 -1.75
C LYS A 626 -17.20 17.69 -1.94
N LEU A 627 -18.21 18.32 -1.31
CA LEU A 627 -19.60 17.90 -1.46
C LEU A 627 -20.06 18.00 -2.92
N LYS A 628 -19.65 19.06 -3.63
CA LYS A 628 -19.96 19.27 -5.04
C LYS A 628 -19.30 18.22 -5.93
N SER A 629 -17.98 18.08 -5.85
CA SER A 629 -17.22 17.17 -6.71
C SER A 629 -17.54 15.69 -6.44
N THR A 630 -17.66 15.31 -5.16
CA THR A 630 -17.81 13.90 -4.77
C THR A 630 -19.26 13.42 -4.81
N TYR A 631 -20.24 14.28 -4.54
CA TYR A 631 -21.64 13.83 -4.37
C TYR A 631 -22.65 14.49 -5.27
N THR A 632 -22.46 15.73 -5.75
CA THR A 632 -23.46 16.30 -6.69
C THR A 632 -23.09 16.01 -8.14
N ASP A 633 -21.85 16.29 -8.53
CA ASP A 633 -21.43 16.16 -9.93
C ASP A 633 -21.19 14.67 -10.27
N ALA A 634 -20.35 13.99 -9.48
CA ALA A 634 -20.04 12.58 -9.70
C ALA A 634 -21.29 11.69 -9.68
N LEU A 635 -22.19 11.83 -8.68
CA LEU A 635 -23.39 10.99 -8.62
C LEU A 635 -24.31 11.16 -9.84
N VAL A 636 -24.32 12.33 -10.49
CA VAL A 636 -25.09 12.53 -11.73
C VAL A 636 -24.46 11.77 -12.89
N GLU A 637 -23.14 11.71 -12.96
CA GLU A 637 -22.38 10.95 -13.97
C GLU A 637 -22.42 9.43 -13.72
N ASP A 638 -22.60 9.03 -12.46
CA ASP A 638 -22.70 7.64 -12.02
C ASP A 638 -24.07 7.01 -12.31
N ILE A 639 -25.10 7.80 -12.63
CA ILE A 639 -26.42 7.29 -13.01
C ILE A 639 -26.26 6.43 -14.27
N HIS A 640 -26.60 5.15 -14.15
CA HIS A 640 -26.53 4.23 -15.25
C HIS A 640 -27.62 4.55 -16.29
N PRO A 641 -27.28 4.74 -17.58
CA PRO A 641 -28.23 5.22 -18.59
C PRO A 641 -29.46 4.33 -18.79
N GLU A 642 -29.31 3.01 -18.67
CA GLU A 642 -30.38 2.06 -18.95
C GLU A 642 -31.32 1.85 -17.76
N THR A 643 -30.78 1.86 -16.54
CA THR A 643 -31.56 1.59 -15.32
C THR A 643 -32.08 2.86 -14.68
N GLY A 644 -31.44 4.01 -14.94
CA GLY A 644 -31.70 5.28 -14.27
C GLY A 644 -31.34 5.27 -12.78
N ARG A 645 -30.46 4.36 -12.35
CA ARG A 645 -30.06 4.16 -10.96
C ARG A 645 -28.55 4.24 -10.81
N VAL A 646 -28.09 4.49 -9.60
CA VAL A 646 -26.67 4.44 -9.22
C VAL A 646 -26.36 3.06 -8.65
N HIS A 647 -25.27 2.46 -9.11
CA HIS A 647 -24.87 1.11 -8.75
C HIS A 647 -23.48 1.15 -8.12
N THR A 648 -23.42 1.09 -6.79
CA THR A 648 -22.13 0.98 -6.08
C THR A 648 -21.61 -0.46 -6.15
N SER A 649 -20.29 -0.65 -6.01
CA SER A 649 -19.67 -1.95 -5.80
C SER A 649 -19.26 -2.11 -4.34
N TYR A 650 -19.69 -3.21 -3.71
CA TYR A 650 -19.33 -3.63 -2.37
C TYR A 650 -18.09 -4.52 -2.37
N MET A 651 -17.05 -4.10 -1.66
CA MET A 651 -15.85 -4.90 -1.43
C MET A 651 -15.99 -5.66 -0.11
N MET A 652 -15.90 -6.98 -0.18
CA MET A 652 -16.03 -7.86 0.99
C MET A 652 -14.73 -8.01 1.79
N THR A 653 -13.59 -7.78 1.14
CA THR A 653 -12.23 -7.89 1.68
C THR A 653 -11.56 -6.54 1.92
N GLY A 654 -12.29 -5.43 1.75
CA GLY A 654 -11.73 -4.07 1.84
C GLY A 654 -11.30 -3.65 3.25
N ALA A 655 -12.11 -3.97 4.27
CA ALA A 655 -11.76 -3.70 5.67
C ALA A 655 -11.32 -4.98 6.37
N GLN A 656 -10.16 -4.97 7.03
CA GLN A 656 -9.62 -6.12 7.76
C GLN A 656 -10.57 -6.67 8.83
N THR A 657 -11.44 -5.83 9.39
CA THR A 657 -12.45 -6.24 10.38
C THR A 657 -13.60 -7.04 9.79
N GLY A 658 -13.69 -7.15 8.46
CA GLY A 658 -14.79 -7.82 7.77
C GLY A 658 -15.98 -6.92 7.46
N ARG A 659 -15.88 -5.60 7.70
CA ARG A 659 -16.88 -4.63 7.23
C ARG A 659 -16.86 -4.57 5.69
N LEU A 660 -18.04 -4.41 5.10
CA LEU A 660 -18.15 -4.06 3.69
C LEU A 660 -17.62 -2.64 3.49
N SER A 661 -16.92 -2.40 2.40
CA SER A 661 -16.67 -1.05 1.88
C SER A 661 -17.37 -0.89 0.53
N SER A 662 -17.55 0.36 0.09
CA SER A 662 -18.28 0.70 -1.13
C SER A 662 -17.42 1.61 -2.01
N THR A 663 -17.39 1.32 -3.31
CA THR A 663 -16.70 2.10 -4.35
C THR A 663 -17.61 2.35 -5.54
N ASP A 664 -17.24 3.33 -6.37
CA ASP A 664 -17.85 3.61 -7.67
C ASP A 664 -19.39 3.71 -7.69
N PRO A 665 -20.01 4.59 -6.88
CA PRO A 665 -19.43 5.54 -5.93
C PRO A 665 -19.40 5.03 -4.47
N ASN A 666 -18.58 5.66 -3.62
CA ASN A 666 -18.57 5.35 -2.18
C ASN A 666 -19.79 5.95 -1.46
N LEU A 667 -20.85 5.17 -1.33
CA LEU A 667 -22.09 5.57 -0.67
C LEU A 667 -22.03 5.51 0.86
N GLN A 668 -20.96 4.94 1.43
CA GLN A 668 -20.80 4.89 2.89
C GLN A 668 -20.39 6.24 3.50
N ASN A 669 -19.70 7.09 2.74
CA ASN A 669 -19.11 8.31 3.29
C ASN A 669 -20.00 9.56 3.20
N ILE A 670 -21.28 9.42 2.81
CA ILE A 670 -22.19 10.56 2.66
C ILE A 670 -22.47 11.19 4.03
N PRO A 671 -22.09 12.47 4.26
CA PRO A 671 -22.20 13.11 5.58
C PRO A 671 -23.63 13.12 6.14
N ILE A 672 -23.81 12.71 7.40
CA ILE A 672 -25.13 12.55 8.04
C ILE A 672 -25.53 13.76 8.90
N ARG A 673 -24.53 14.40 9.52
CA ARG A 673 -24.76 15.40 10.59
C ARG A 673 -24.96 16.82 10.07
N MET A 674 -24.55 17.10 8.84
CA MET A 674 -24.56 18.44 8.26
C MET A 674 -25.82 18.65 7.41
N GLU A 675 -26.30 19.88 7.33
CA GLU A 675 -27.51 20.23 6.59
C GLU A 675 -27.37 19.88 5.10
N GLU A 676 -26.23 20.24 4.51
CA GLU A 676 -25.91 19.94 3.12
C GLU A 676 -25.84 18.44 2.85
N GLY A 677 -25.27 17.66 3.78
CA GLY A 677 -25.24 16.20 3.68
C GLY A 677 -26.64 15.58 3.74
N ARG A 678 -27.53 16.13 4.56
CA ARG A 678 -28.95 15.73 4.60
C ARG A 678 -29.67 16.07 3.30
N LYS A 679 -29.38 17.24 2.69
CA LYS A 679 -29.93 17.61 1.37
C LYS A 679 -29.47 16.65 0.28
N ILE A 680 -28.21 16.21 0.30
CA ILE A 680 -27.73 15.17 -0.64
C ILE A 680 -28.51 13.86 -0.45
N ARG A 681 -28.75 13.44 0.80
CA ARG A 681 -29.56 12.25 1.09
C ARG A 681 -31.02 12.38 0.58
N GLN A 682 -31.59 13.58 0.54
CA GLN A 682 -32.92 13.80 -0.04
C GLN A 682 -32.98 13.56 -1.55
N ALA A 683 -31.83 13.58 -2.24
CA ALA A 683 -31.78 13.22 -3.65
C ALA A 683 -31.92 11.70 -3.88
N PHE A 684 -31.71 10.86 -2.86
CA PHE A 684 -31.98 9.43 -2.94
C PHE A 684 -33.47 9.21 -2.71
N VAL A 685 -34.15 8.70 -3.73
CA VAL A 685 -35.62 8.64 -3.78
C VAL A 685 -36.09 7.25 -4.14
N ALA A 686 -37.25 6.85 -3.63
CA ALA A 686 -37.93 5.65 -4.12
C ALA A 686 -38.61 5.92 -5.47
N PRO A 687 -38.84 4.88 -6.30
CA PRO A 687 -39.74 4.99 -7.44
C PRO A 687 -41.18 5.30 -7.00
N GLN A 688 -42.00 5.78 -7.94
CA GLN A 688 -43.40 6.09 -7.67
C GLN A 688 -44.14 4.84 -7.17
N GLY A 689 -44.91 4.98 -6.08
CA GLY A 689 -45.63 3.87 -5.45
C GLY A 689 -44.78 3.06 -4.46
N SER A 690 -43.52 3.46 -4.21
CA SER A 690 -42.63 2.85 -3.23
C SER A 690 -42.11 3.87 -2.21
N THR A 691 -41.55 3.36 -1.13
CA THR A 691 -40.94 4.12 -0.03
C THR A 691 -39.57 3.53 0.30
N LEU A 692 -38.62 4.39 0.69
CA LEU A 692 -37.35 3.95 1.25
C LEU A 692 -37.50 3.66 2.74
N ILE A 693 -37.05 2.49 3.19
CA ILE A 693 -37.05 2.09 4.60
C ILE A 693 -35.60 1.94 5.05
N SER A 694 -35.23 2.66 6.10
CA SER A 694 -33.90 2.61 6.71
C SER A 694 -33.99 1.91 8.06
N LEU A 695 -33.20 0.84 8.23
CA LEU A 695 -33.14 0.03 9.46
C LEU A 695 -31.71 0.08 10.01
N ASP A 696 -31.51 0.78 11.13
CA ASP A 696 -30.20 0.98 11.78
C ASP A 696 -30.06 0.19 13.08
N TYR A 697 -28.92 -0.46 13.26
CA TYR A 697 -28.58 -1.11 14.52
C TYR A 697 -28.14 -0.09 15.58
N SER A 698 -29.11 0.32 16.40
CA SER A 698 -28.89 1.29 17.49
C SER A 698 -27.78 0.86 18.47
N GLN A 699 -26.62 1.53 18.34
CA GLN A 699 -25.47 1.45 19.26
C GLN A 699 -24.90 0.02 19.37
N ILE A 700 -24.86 -0.72 18.27
CA ILE A 700 -24.42 -2.13 18.24
C ILE A 700 -23.04 -2.34 18.88
N GLU A 701 -22.08 -1.47 18.61
CA GLU A 701 -20.73 -1.62 19.16
C GLU A 701 -20.70 -1.52 20.69
N LEU A 702 -21.50 -0.65 21.30
CA LEU A 702 -21.56 -0.56 22.77
C LEU A 702 -22.30 -1.72 23.39
N ARG A 703 -23.32 -2.27 22.70
CA ARG A 703 -23.98 -3.51 23.13
C ARG A 703 -23.01 -4.68 23.10
N LEU A 704 -22.14 -4.73 22.08
CA LEU A 704 -21.10 -5.75 21.95
C LEU A 704 -20.03 -5.61 23.03
N VAL A 705 -19.58 -4.39 23.34
CA VAL A 705 -18.66 -4.15 24.45
C VAL A 705 -19.26 -4.62 25.77
N ALA A 706 -20.51 -4.25 26.06
CA ALA A 706 -21.19 -4.69 27.26
C ALA A 706 -21.26 -6.21 27.37
N HIS A 707 -21.52 -6.90 26.25
CA HIS A 707 -21.59 -8.36 26.19
C HIS A 707 -20.22 -9.03 26.34
N VAL A 708 -19.23 -8.63 25.54
CA VAL A 708 -17.91 -9.27 25.47
C VAL A 708 -17.13 -9.04 26.76
N ALA A 709 -17.19 -7.82 27.31
CA ALA A 709 -16.55 -7.49 28.59
C ALA A 709 -17.43 -7.82 29.82
N LYS A 710 -18.59 -8.46 29.63
CA LYS A 710 -19.51 -8.93 30.68
C LYS A 710 -19.86 -7.85 31.72
N ILE A 711 -20.25 -6.67 31.25
CA ILE A 711 -20.46 -5.49 32.10
C ILE A 711 -21.93 -5.43 32.51
N GLU A 712 -22.29 -6.11 33.60
CA GLU A 712 -23.69 -6.22 34.03
C GLU A 712 -24.42 -4.88 34.19
N PRO A 713 -23.80 -3.81 34.76
CA PRO A 713 -24.47 -2.50 34.81
C PRO A 713 -24.85 -1.94 33.44
N LEU A 714 -24.01 -2.15 32.41
CA LEU A 714 -24.31 -1.70 31.05
C LEU A 714 -25.34 -2.60 30.36
N ILE A 715 -25.27 -3.91 30.60
CA ILE A 715 -26.27 -4.86 30.09
C ILE A 715 -27.65 -4.50 30.65
N GLN A 716 -27.75 -4.27 31.97
CA GLN A 716 -29.01 -3.87 32.60
C GLN A 716 -29.51 -2.51 32.09
N ALA A 717 -28.63 -1.53 31.91
CA ALA A 717 -29.01 -0.23 31.34
C ALA A 717 -29.63 -0.37 29.93
N PHE A 718 -29.11 -1.28 29.10
CA PHE A 718 -29.69 -1.59 27.79
C PHE A 718 -31.04 -2.33 27.89
N LEU A 719 -31.22 -3.23 28.86
CA LEU A 719 -32.49 -3.92 29.11
C LEU A 719 -33.57 -2.95 29.61
N ASP A 720 -33.19 -1.98 30.43
CA ASP A 720 -34.07 -0.95 30.99
C ASP A 720 -34.37 0.20 30.01
N GLY A 721 -33.75 0.21 28.83
CA GLY A 721 -33.95 1.25 27.82
C GLY A 721 -33.35 2.62 28.19
N GLN A 722 -32.36 2.65 29.09
CA GLN A 722 -31.73 3.89 29.55
C GLN A 722 -30.80 4.48 28.48
N ASP A 723 -30.65 5.82 28.47
CA ASP A 723 -29.60 6.47 27.67
C ASP A 723 -28.25 6.22 28.32
N ILE A 724 -27.53 5.23 27.80
CA ILE A 724 -26.21 4.81 28.28
C ILE A 724 -25.18 5.94 28.28
N HIS A 725 -25.23 6.89 27.33
CA HIS A 725 -24.25 7.99 27.32
C HIS A 725 -24.50 8.91 28.50
N ALA A 726 -25.77 9.24 28.74
CA ALA A 726 -26.14 10.06 29.87
C ALA A 726 -25.92 9.28 31.19
N ALA A 727 -26.20 7.97 31.24
CA ALA A 727 -26.04 7.15 32.44
C ALA A 727 -24.56 7.04 32.82
N THR A 728 -23.68 6.78 31.84
CA THR A 728 -22.24 6.80 32.08
C THR A 728 -21.75 8.19 32.46
N ALA A 729 -22.25 9.26 31.83
CA ALA A 729 -21.86 10.61 32.23
C ALA A 729 -22.30 10.95 33.65
N SER A 730 -23.50 10.55 34.05
CA SER A 730 -24.01 10.82 35.38
C SER A 730 -23.10 10.24 36.45
N GLU A 731 -22.58 9.05 36.18
CA GLU A 731 -21.66 8.33 37.06
C GLU A 731 -20.23 8.89 37.01
N VAL A 732 -19.71 9.22 35.83
CA VAL A 732 -18.30 9.68 35.65
C VAL A 732 -18.12 11.15 36.07
N PHE A 733 -19.10 12.00 35.75
CA PHE A 733 -19.09 13.43 36.07
C PHE A 733 -19.80 13.77 37.38
N ASN A 734 -20.46 12.80 38.01
CA ASN A 734 -21.27 13.00 39.22
C ASN A 734 -22.36 14.07 39.04
N VAL A 735 -22.98 14.09 37.84
CA VAL A 735 -24.06 15.03 37.47
C VAL A 735 -25.36 14.23 37.35
N PRO A 736 -26.42 14.50 38.13
CA PRO A 736 -27.69 13.77 38.01
C PRO A 736 -28.22 13.77 36.57
N MET A 737 -28.87 12.69 36.14
CA MET A 737 -29.44 12.58 34.79
C MET A 737 -30.38 13.74 34.43
N ALA A 738 -31.10 14.28 35.42
CA ALA A 738 -32.01 15.41 35.26
C ALA A 738 -31.30 16.72 34.86
N ASP A 739 -30.02 16.87 35.23
CA ASP A 739 -29.21 18.07 34.98
C ASP A 739 -28.28 17.91 33.76
N MET A 740 -28.50 16.86 32.95
CA MET A 740 -27.65 16.53 31.80
C MET A 740 -27.91 17.46 30.61
N THR A 741 -27.06 18.47 30.45
CA THR A 741 -27.13 19.37 29.28
C THR A 741 -26.65 18.66 27.99
N PRO A 742 -27.07 19.13 26.79
CA PRO A 742 -26.59 18.59 25.52
C PRO A 742 -25.07 18.61 25.35
N ASP A 743 -24.38 19.61 25.91
CA ASP A 743 -22.91 19.70 25.86
C ASP A 743 -22.24 18.62 26.72
N ILE A 744 -22.73 18.42 27.95
CA ILE A 744 -22.24 17.35 28.84
C ILE A 744 -22.47 15.99 28.20
N ARG A 745 -23.66 15.76 27.62
CA ARG A 745 -23.97 14.51 26.88
C ARG A 745 -23.03 14.30 25.68
N ARG A 746 -22.65 15.36 24.96
CA ARG A 746 -21.69 15.29 23.84
C ARG A 746 -20.29 14.87 24.32
N LYS A 747 -19.81 15.46 25.42
CA LYS A 747 -18.53 15.08 26.05
C LYS A 747 -18.56 13.65 26.57
N ALA A 748 -19.67 13.24 27.20
CA ALA A 748 -19.90 11.87 27.66
C ALA A 748 -19.81 10.85 26.52
N LYS A 749 -20.42 11.17 25.38
CA LYS A 749 -20.36 10.34 24.18
C LYS A 749 -18.93 10.19 23.69
N ALA A 750 -18.17 11.28 23.61
CA ALA A 750 -16.77 11.26 23.21
C ALA A 750 -15.91 10.42 24.18
N ILE A 751 -16.17 10.49 25.49
CA ILE A 751 -15.51 9.67 26.51
C ILE A 751 -15.85 8.19 26.32
N ASN A 752 -17.14 7.82 26.25
CA ASN A 752 -17.55 6.42 26.12
C ASN A 752 -16.91 5.75 24.90
N PHE A 753 -17.06 6.37 23.73
CA PHE A 753 -16.45 5.83 22.52
C PHE A 753 -14.93 5.89 22.58
N GLY A 754 -14.35 7.01 23.01
CA GLY A 754 -12.90 7.17 23.09
C GLY A 754 -12.25 6.11 23.96
N ILE A 755 -12.74 5.89 25.18
CA ILE A 755 -12.15 4.94 26.13
C ILE A 755 -12.32 3.51 25.64
N ILE A 756 -13.50 3.14 25.15
CA ILE A 756 -13.76 1.82 24.56
C ILE A 756 -12.78 1.54 23.42
N TYR A 757 -12.42 2.55 22.63
CA TYR A 757 -11.49 2.41 21.52
C TYR A 757 -10.01 2.60 21.88
N GLY A 758 -9.67 2.61 23.18
CA GLY A 758 -8.29 2.73 23.65
C GLY A 758 -7.67 4.10 23.37
N ILE A 759 -8.44 5.18 23.41
CA ILE A 759 -7.90 6.54 23.29
C ILE A 759 -6.96 6.84 24.46
N SER A 760 -5.86 7.54 24.19
CA SER A 760 -4.97 8.02 25.25
C SER A 760 -5.56 9.25 25.95
N ALA A 761 -5.11 9.54 27.18
CA ALA A 761 -5.49 10.79 27.87
C ALA A 761 -5.19 12.05 27.04
N PHE A 762 -4.12 12.05 26.25
CA PHE A 762 -3.81 13.13 25.33
C PHE A 762 -4.86 13.26 24.20
N GLY A 763 -5.25 12.14 23.59
CA GLY A 763 -6.28 12.13 22.55
C GLY A 763 -7.64 12.57 23.09
N LEU A 764 -8.01 12.09 24.28
CA LEU A 764 -9.26 12.45 24.92
C LEU A 764 -9.29 13.95 25.29
N ALA A 765 -8.22 14.47 25.88
CA ALA A 765 -8.07 15.89 26.23
C ALA A 765 -8.35 16.80 25.03
N ASN A 766 -7.75 16.49 23.88
CA ASN A 766 -7.96 17.25 22.65
C ASN A 766 -9.41 17.16 22.13
N GLN A 767 -10.05 16.00 22.28
CA GLN A 767 -11.40 15.77 21.74
C GLN A 767 -12.50 16.48 22.56
N ILE A 768 -12.34 16.57 23.88
CA ILE A 768 -13.35 17.18 24.77
C ILE A 768 -12.94 18.58 25.29
N GLY A 769 -11.74 19.05 24.95
CA GLY A 769 -11.24 20.38 25.28
C GLY A 769 -10.91 20.57 26.77
N VAL A 770 -10.27 19.58 27.39
CA VAL A 770 -9.88 19.62 28.82
C VAL A 770 -8.37 19.42 28.98
N SER A 771 -7.85 19.64 30.19
CA SER A 771 -6.43 19.37 30.47
C SER A 771 -6.12 17.86 30.40
N ARG A 772 -4.86 17.51 30.13
CA ARG A 772 -4.41 16.10 30.14
C ARG A 772 -4.65 15.41 31.49
N GLY A 773 -4.52 16.15 32.59
CA GLY A 773 -4.78 15.65 33.94
C GLY A 773 -6.25 15.27 34.13
N GLU A 774 -7.17 16.19 33.78
CA GLU A 774 -8.61 15.93 33.86
C GLU A 774 -9.04 14.76 32.95
N ALA A 775 -8.49 14.67 31.74
CA ALA A 775 -8.76 13.55 30.85
C ALA A 775 -8.30 12.21 31.46
N GLN A 776 -7.14 12.17 32.11
CA GLN A 776 -6.65 10.99 32.81
C GLN A 776 -7.54 10.61 34.00
N ASP A 777 -8.05 11.61 34.74
CA ASP A 777 -8.99 11.38 35.84
C ASP A 777 -10.31 10.79 35.34
N PHE A 778 -10.84 11.26 34.21
CA PHE A 778 -12.03 10.67 33.58
C PHE A 778 -11.80 9.22 33.19
N ILE A 779 -10.67 8.89 32.56
CA ILE A 779 -10.31 7.51 32.20
C ILE A 779 -10.22 6.63 33.45
N THR A 780 -9.58 7.13 34.50
CA THR A 780 -9.41 6.39 35.75
C THR A 780 -10.75 6.08 36.41
N ARG A 781 -11.63 7.08 36.54
CA ARG A 781 -12.99 6.88 37.10
C ARG A 781 -13.83 5.93 36.25
N TYR A 782 -13.69 6.01 34.93
CA TYR A 782 -14.41 5.13 34.02
C TYR A 782 -14.02 3.66 34.24
N PHE A 783 -12.72 3.34 34.33
CA PHE A 783 -12.28 1.96 34.60
C PHE A 783 -12.59 1.49 36.01
N GLN A 784 -12.57 2.39 37.01
CA GLN A 784 -13.02 2.05 38.37
C GLN A 784 -14.50 1.63 38.40
N LYS A 785 -15.34 2.29 37.58
CA LYS A 785 -16.77 1.94 37.48
C LYS A 785 -17.03 0.71 36.62
N PHE A 786 -16.26 0.54 35.55
CA PHE A 786 -16.41 -0.55 34.58
C PHE A 786 -15.13 -1.39 34.48
N PRO A 787 -14.74 -2.12 35.55
CA PRO A 787 -13.48 -2.87 35.57
C PRO A 787 -13.42 -3.98 34.51
N GLY A 788 -14.58 -4.51 34.09
CA GLY A 788 -14.66 -5.50 33.01
C GLY A 788 -14.11 -5.00 31.67
N ILE A 789 -14.18 -3.69 31.38
CA ILE A 789 -13.62 -3.11 30.15
C ILE A 789 -12.11 -3.21 30.18
N GLN A 790 -11.49 -2.79 31.28
CA GLN A 790 -10.04 -2.84 31.42
C GLN A 790 -9.52 -4.29 31.32
N HIS A 791 -10.19 -5.21 32.01
CA HIS A 791 -9.87 -6.63 31.93
C HIS A 791 -9.94 -7.17 30.50
N TYR A 792 -11.02 -6.87 29.76
CA TYR A 792 -11.15 -7.23 28.35
C TYR A 792 -10.02 -6.65 27.48
N MET A 793 -9.67 -5.37 27.67
CA MET A 793 -8.60 -4.71 26.90
C MET A 793 -7.26 -5.43 27.14
N ASP A 794 -6.92 -5.68 28.39
CA ASP A 794 -5.67 -6.33 28.79
C ASP A 794 -5.58 -7.77 28.25
N GLU A 795 -6.65 -8.57 28.43
CA GLU A 795 -6.72 -9.95 27.93
C GLU A 795 -6.63 -10.01 26.40
N THR A 796 -7.29 -9.09 25.70
CA THR A 796 -7.29 -9.07 24.22
C THR A 796 -5.91 -8.71 23.68
N VAL A 797 -5.23 -7.74 24.30
CA VAL A 797 -3.85 -7.39 23.93
C VAL A 797 -2.89 -8.54 24.22
N GLU A 798 -3.00 -9.19 25.37
CA GLU A 798 -2.18 -10.35 25.72
C GLU A 798 -2.40 -11.52 24.74
N TYR A 799 -3.66 -11.83 24.44
CA TYR A 799 -4.01 -12.83 23.45
C TYR A 799 -3.40 -12.51 22.08
N CYS A 800 -3.53 -11.26 21.63
CA CYS A 800 -2.98 -10.82 20.34
C CYS A 800 -1.45 -10.89 20.30
N ARG A 801 -0.76 -10.51 21.38
CA ARG A 801 0.71 -10.64 21.46
C ARG A 801 1.16 -12.10 21.37
N LYS A 802 0.39 -13.03 21.94
CA LYS A 802 0.73 -14.46 21.93
C LYS A 802 0.44 -15.14 20.59
N HIS A 803 -0.64 -14.77 19.92
CA HIS A 803 -1.12 -15.46 18.71
C HIS A 803 -0.93 -14.68 17.41
N GLY A 804 -0.53 -13.41 17.48
CA GLY A 804 -0.42 -12.52 16.32
C GLY A 804 -1.76 -12.12 15.69
N ARG A 805 -2.89 -12.42 16.35
CA ARG A 805 -4.25 -12.22 15.83
C ARG A 805 -5.28 -12.10 16.95
N VAL A 806 -6.48 -11.64 16.59
CA VAL A 806 -7.68 -11.63 17.44
C VAL A 806 -8.85 -12.30 16.73
N GLU A 807 -9.88 -12.69 17.48
CA GLU A 807 -11.05 -13.41 16.96
C GLU A 807 -12.37 -12.71 17.31
N THR A 808 -13.36 -12.76 16.41
CA THR A 808 -14.73 -12.27 16.66
C THR A 808 -15.58 -13.33 17.37
N LEU A 809 -16.77 -12.96 17.85
CA LEU A 809 -17.70 -13.92 18.48
C LEU A 809 -18.13 -15.07 17.54
N PHE A 810 -18.03 -14.87 16.22
CA PHE A 810 -18.36 -15.88 15.22
C PHE A 810 -17.14 -16.63 14.69
N GLY A 811 -15.95 -16.38 15.25
CA GLY A 811 -14.71 -17.08 14.93
C GLY A 811 -13.92 -16.49 13.76
N ARG A 812 -14.26 -15.31 13.25
CA ARG A 812 -13.43 -14.62 12.25
C ARG A 812 -12.09 -14.26 12.88
N ARG A 813 -10.99 -14.52 12.16
CA ARG A 813 -9.64 -14.11 12.56
C ARG A 813 -9.24 -12.81 11.90
N ILE A 814 -8.53 -11.97 12.66
CA ILE A 814 -7.96 -10.71 12.19
C ILE A 814 -6.51 -10.69 12.65
N HIS A 815 -5.58 -10.85 11.71
CA HIS A 815 -4.14 -10.88 11.98
C HIS A 815 -3.61 -9.46 12.15
N ILE A 816 -2.72 -9.28 13.13
CA ILE A 816 -2.11 -8.00 13.48
C ILE A 816 -0.60 -8.24 13.65
N PRO A 817 0.15 -8.39 12.55
CA PRO A 817 1.57 -8.78 12.60
C PRO A 817 2.46 -7.75 13.32
N THR A 818 2.02 -6.50 13.39
CA THR A 818 2.75 -5.38 14.00
C THR A 818 2.62 -5.30 15.52
N ILE A 819 1.91 -6.24 16.17
CA ILE A 819 1.69 -6.24 17.64
C ILE A 819 3.00 -6.39 18.44
N LEU A 820 4.05 -6.95 17.84
CA LEU A 820 5.39 -7.10 18.43
C LEU A 820 6.44 -6.15 17.83
N ASP A 821 6.03 -5.15 17.05
CA ASP A 821 6.95 -4.20 16.41
C ASP A 821 7.77 -3.44 17.47
N LYS A 822 9.08 -3.28 17.24
CA LYS A 822 10.00 -2.55 18.14
C LYS A 822 9.68 -1.05 18.19
N ASN A 823 9.04 -0.50 17.16
CA ASN A 823 8.64 0.89 17.10
C ASN A 823 7.42 1.14 18.03
N PRO A 824 7.56 1.96 19.08
CA PRO A 824 6.48 2.20 20.05
C PRO A 824 5.20 2.76 19.42
N MET A 825 5.30 3.55 18.35
CA MET A 825 4.13 4.13 17.68
C MET A 825 3.31 3.05 16.95
N ARG A 826 3.99 2.13 16.24
CA ARG A 826 3.33 1.02 15.53
C ARG A 826 2.76 0.02 16.51
N LYS A 827 3.50 -0.32 17.57
CA LYS A 827 3.03 -1.18 18.65
C LYS A 827 1.77 -0.63 19.33
N ASN A 828 1.79 0.63 19.76
CA ASN A 828 0.62 1.26 20.41
C ASN A 828 -0.58 1.39 19.45
N TYR A 829 -0.34 1.46 18.15
CA TYR A 829 -1.41 1.40 17.15
C TYR A 829 -1.99 -0.01 17.03
N ALA A 830 -1.13 -1.03 16.93
CA ALA A 830 -1.53 -2.43 16.89
C ALA A 830 -2.32 -2.87 18.14
N GLU A 831 -1.93 -2.43 19.33
CA GLU A 831 -2.66 -2.71 20.57
C GLU A 831 -4.07 -2.09 20.57
N ARG A 832 -4.21 -0.86 20.06
CA ARG A 832 -5.54 -0.25 19.90
C ARG A 832 -6.37 -0.98 18.85
N GLN A 833 -5.74 -1.41 17.75
CA GLN A 833 -6.41 -2.21 16.73
C GLN A 833 -6.89 -3.56 17.28
N SER A 834 -6.09 -4.25 18.10
CA SER A 834 -6.46 -5.55 18.65
C SER A 834 -7.68 -5.48 19.57
N ILE A 835 -7.85 -4.38 20.30
CA ILE A 835 -9.02 -4.15 21.17
C ILE A 835 -10.30 -3.92 20.33
N ASN A 836 -10.17 -3.15 19.24
CA ASN A 836 -11.31 -2.68 18.45
C ASN A 836 -11.79 -3.70 17.42
N ALA A 837 -10.86 -4.46 16.85
CA ALA A 837 -11.12 -5.39 15.76
C ALA A 837 -12.18 -6.47 16.11
N PRO A 838 -12.18 -7.11 17.29
CA PRO A 838 -13.21 -8.07 17.68
C PRO A 838 -14.61 -7.46 17.75
N ILE A 839 -14.73 -6.24 18.27
CA ILE A 839 -16.01 -5.54 18.44
C ILE A 839 -16.58 -5.16 17.07
N GLN A 840 -15.78 -4.46 16.25
CA GLN A 840 -16.20 -4.02 14.92
C GLN A 840 -16.45 -5.19 13.98
N GLY A 841 -15.61 -6.22 14.04
CA GLY A 841 -15.78 -7.42 13.23
C GLY A 841 -17.01 -8.22 13.64
N THR A 842 -17.30 -8.32 14.93
CA THR A 842 -18.55 -8.95 15.40
C THR A 842 -19.78 -8.16 14.93
N ALA A 843 -19.74 -6.82 14.94
CA ALA A 843 -20.83 -6.00 14.41
C ALA A 843 -21.03 -6.27 12.91
N ALA A 844 -19.94 -6.33 12.14
CA ALA A 844 -19.98 -6.65 10.72
C ALA A 844 -20.57 -8.06 10.48
N ASP A 845 -20.14 -9.06 11.24
CA ASP A 845 -20.64 -10.43 11.16
C ASP A 845 -22.15 -10.50 11.45
N ILE A 846 -22.66 -9.73 12.43
CA ILE A 846 -24.09 -9.66 12.73
C ILE A 846 -24.87 -9.11 11.53
N ILE A 847 -24.41 -8.01 10.95
CA ILE A 847 -25.07 -7.37 9.81
C ILE A 847 -25.07 -8.31 8.59
N LYS A 848 -23.92 -8.91 8.27
CA LYS A 848 -23.81 -9.90 7.17
C LYS A 848 -24.79 -11.06 7.37
N ARG A 849 -24.86 -11.62 8.59
CA ARG A 849 -25.81 -12.69 8.92
C ARG A 849 -27.27 -12.25 8.85
N ALA A 850 -27.57 -10.99 9.17
CA ALA A 850 -28.90 -10.43 8.97
C ALA A 850 -29.23 -10.35 7.47
N MET A 851 -28.31 -9.81 6.66
CA MET A 851 -28.46 -9.74 5.20
C MET A 851 -28.75 -11.11 4.59
N ILE A 852 -28.03 -12.16 5.03
CA ILE A 852 -28.23 -13.55 4.57
C ILE A 852 -29.62 -14.11 4.89
N ARG A 853 -30.21 -13.70 6.02
CA ARG A 853 -31.50 -14.23 6.48
C ARG A 853 -32.69 -13.49 5.89
N ILE A 854 -32.50 -12.23 5.47
CA ILE A 854 -33.58 -11.36 5.01
C ILE A 854 -34.28 -11.87 3.74
N PRO A 855 -33.60 -12.32 2.67
CA PRO A 855 -34.26 -12.84 1.48
C PRO A 855 -35.27 -13.95 1.77
N LYS A 856 -34.88 -14.90 2.62
CA LYS A 856 -35.79 -15.97 3.07
C LYS A 856 -36.94 -15.42 3.90
N ALA A 857 -36.68 -14.49 4.83
CA ALA A 857 -37.73 -13.88 5.64
C ALA A 857 -38.75 -13.09 4.79
N LEU A 858 -38.29 -12.41 3.73
CA LEU A 858 -39.17 -11.74 2.76
C LEU A 858 -39.99 -12.76 1.97
N ALA A 859 -39.39 -13.86 1.52
CA ALA A 859 -40.09 -14.93 0.82
C ALA A 859 -41.16 -15.60 1.69
N ASP A 860 -40.81 -15.95 2.94
CA ASP A 860 -41.73 -16.55 3.91
C ASP A 860 -42.90 -15.60 4.24
N ALA A 861 -42.68 -14.29 4.18
CA ALA A 861 -43.70 -13.26 4.36
C ALA A 861 -44.49 -12.92 3.08
N GLY A 862 -44.12 -13.49 1.92
CA GLY A 862 -44.74 -13.17 0.62
C GLY A 862 -44.38 -11.77 0.07
N LEU A 863 -43.26 -11.19 0.50
CA LEU A 863 -42.84 -9.82 0.19
C LEU A 863 -41.65 -9.73 -0.79
N THR A 864 -41.21 -10.83 -1.39
CA THR A 864 -40.03 -10.86 -2.29
C THR A 864 -40.12 -9.87 -3.46
N GLU A 865 -41.32 -9.70 -4.04
CA GLU A 865 -41.55 -8.77 -5.16
C GLU A 865 -41.90 -7.34 -4.71
N ASP A 866 -42.14 -7.16 -3.41
CA ASP A 866 -42.64 -5.92 -2.82
C ASP A 866 -41.57 -5.17 -2.03
N ALA A 867 -40.48 -5.83 -1.64
CA ALA A 867 -39.37 -5.22 -0.91
C ALA A 867 -38.01 -5.70 -1.43
N LYS A 868 -37.11 -4.75 -1.68
CA LYS A 868 -35.74 -5.02 -2.14
C LYS A 868 -34.72 -4.36 -1.21
N MET A 869 -33.67 -5.10 -0.86
CA MET A 869 -32.52 -4.55 -0.16
C MET A 869 -31.65 -3.78 -1.16
N LEU A 870 -31.34 -2.53 -0.87
CA LEU A 870 -30.61 -1.65 -1.78
C LEU A 870 -29.17 -1.40 -1.31
N LEU A 871 -29.01 -0.95 -0.07
CA LEU A 871 -27.72 -0.51 0.45
C LEU A 871 -27.45 -1.05 1.85
N GLN A 872 -26.17 -1.29 2.11
CA GLN A 872 -25.57 -1.41 3.42
C GLN A 872 -24.66 -0.20 3.65
N VAL A 873 -24.92 0.58 4.71
CA VAL A 873 -24.16 1.79 5.06
C VAL A 873 -23.87 1.79 6.56
N HIS A 874 -22.60 1.69 6.96
CA HIS A 874 -22.21 1.57 8.38
C HIS A 874 -22.92 0.41 9.09
N ASP A 875 -23.88 0.70 9.97
CA ASP A 875 -24.69 -0.27 10.70
C ASP A 875 -26.17 -0.26 10.24
N GLU A 876 -26.44 0.37 9.10
CA GLU A 876 -27.76 0.61 8.49
C GLU A 876 -27.97 -0.29 7.25
N LEU A 877 -29.18 -0.84 7.12
CA LEU A 877 -29.68 -1.49 5.91
C LEU A 877 -30.84 -0.68 5.32
N VAL A 878 -30.73 -0.35 4.04
CA VAL A 878 -31.72 0.45 3.29
C VAL A 878 -32.48 -0.44 2.33
N PHE A 879 -33.80 -0.31 2.34
CA PHE A 879 -34.73 -1.04 1.49
C PHE A 879 -35.58 -0.10 0.66
N GLU A 880 -36.07 -0.60 -0.46
CA GLU A 880 -37.16 -0.03 -1.24
C GLU A 880 -38.36 -0.97 -1.13
N ALA A 881 -39.49 -0.47 -0.66
CA ALA A 881 -40.70 -1.26 -0.48
C ALA A 881 -41.92 -0.58 -1.11
N LYS A 882 -42.83 -1.35 -1.73
CA LYS A 882 -44.12 -0.84 -2.22
C LYS A 882 -44.99 -0.37 -1.04
N GLN A 883 -45.75 0.70 -1.27
CA GLN A 883 -46.61 1.34 -0.27
C GLN A 883 -47.78 0.47 0.17
#